data_AF-A0A1H3NKZ5-F1
#
_entry.id   AF-A0A1H3NKZ5-F1
#
_cell.length_a   1.000
_cell.length_b   1.000
_cell.length_c   1.000
_cell.angle_alpha   90.00
_cell.angle_beta   90.00
_cell.angle_gamma   90.00
#
_symmetry.space_group_name_H-M   'P 1'
#
loop_
_entity.id
_entity.type
_entity.pdbx_description
1 polymer ?
#
loop_
_entity_poly.entity_id
_entity_poly.type
_entity_poly.pdbx_seq_one_letter_code
_entity_poly.pdbx_strand_id
1 'polypeptide(L)'
;MLAMRFPLRRNRSSARRQPGRYVASAAVGALGLTLLGAPASQANPATGPAAQTTRAREAVRVLVFHGATGGDAVAAGVNAIKAVGAQGADWQKFDVVATPDATAFTAENLRDYNAVVFLGTTGDVLDGAQEAAFQEFIRAGGGFVGISDAARVEPDSEWFTQLVGARPGTSPDEVQEAVVEVGDRVHPATKVLPVEWKRSDKWLNWATNPSGSVHTVASVRETSYQPGTGANGADHPISWCRDYDGGRSFYTGMGHTAQSFRDADFRNHLFGALLWTTRLVRADCKATIAANYKATRLTQPNQSGQLDQIGEPHGLAIAGDGRVFYIGRGGPMTGGPAPITDWNNPDIGKGQGTIHLWHPRTQKVSLVATLDVFGNKGGGDELTKSEEGLLGIALDPKFAENGWVYLHYTPHSQINRDTHMGQRRVSRFTLNHETNTLDLTSEKVLLKWDVQIHSCCHVGGDMVFDSKGNLYIATGDTNSSGFSDGYSGNNPAPNFKGVSFADARRTAGNTNDLNGKILRIKPNDDGTYAVPEGNLFNPGAPQADKTRPEIYVMGMRNPSRLWVDQKTDNLYVGWVGPDAGAPSTTWGPAKYDQFAVITKAGNHGWPYCVGNKQPYRDRNLPDPTKPLGWYDCDNLRNDSPNNTGRRNIPPARGNNIWYSPQGGGPDYPRYDGVPTYKAGDERFLLPWLKGGGQAAMNGPVYRFDKNNPSQTKWPQYWDGMWFVGDFYNGDQPRHAVLMDPATAGQGGLPVHAENLKKIVPASNDAIRRLMAWRFGPDGALYVLNYGNGFFNADAASALWRVQYVGGEATPAPEELVPGVPGYKRAEKLFDGSKYWFSRWEHVGAGGFTLNADGSMTSKAEPGLGMLWFPAKEYKDFSLKLQWRDDAPGEGRANSGVFVRFPWLYGHPNESRPEWVAIKYGHELQILDRTDGDQYKSGSVYGFDLVSLADANVTPKGTWNDYEIRVVGQHYSIYRNGKLLNEFVNAPGQLFSPPRADDPGTSGRQHPSGFIGLQNHGTGDVISFRNIRITQL
;
A
#
# COMPACT_ATOMS: atom_id res chain seq x y z
N MET A 1 -29.13 -16.48 38.44
CA MET A 1 -30.35 -15.85 39.00
C MET A 1 -30.27 -14.36 38.70
N LEU A 2 -31.16 -13.83 37.85
CA LEU A 2 -32.24 -12.89 38.23
C LEU A 2 -31.78 -11.78 39.21
N ALA A 3 -31.64 -10.54 38.76
CA ALA A 3 -32.68 -9.52 38.50
C ALA A 3 -32.87 -8.60 39.74
N MET A 4 -32.54 -7.30 39.69
CA MET A 4 -33.24 -6.15 39.05
C MET A 4 -34.11 -5.37 40.07
N ARG A 5 -34.10 -4.03 39.97
CA ARG A 5 -35.09 -3.02 40.44
C ARG A 5 -34.81 -2.19 41.74
N PHE A 6 -34.59 -0.89 41.48
CA PHE A 6 -35.14 0.32 42.16
C PHE A 6 -36.56 0.15 42.76
N PRO A 7 -37.11 1.00 43.71
CA PRO A 7 -37.14 2.48 43.54
C PRO A 7 -37.42 3.48 44.72
N LEU A 8 -37.08 4.76 44.47
CA LEU A 8 -37.85 6.03 44.72
C LEU A 8 -38.20 6.62 46.13
N ARG A 9 -37.83 7.91 46.28
CA ARG A 9 -38.61 9.09 46.80
C ARG A 9 -38.74 9.31 48.34
N ARG A 10 -38.89 10.55 48.88
CA ARG A 10 -39.10 11.91 48.30
C ARG A 10 -38.80 13.09 49.30
N ASN A 11 -38.41 14.26 48.74
CA ASN A 11 -38.82 15.66 49.12
C ASN A 11 -38.36 16.31 50.46
N ARG A 12 -38.19 17.65 50.60
CA ARG A 12 -37.96 18.79 49.64
C ARG A 12 -37.66 20.14 50.37
N SER A 13 -37.33 21.18 49.56
CA SER A 13 -37.34 22.65 49.80
C SER A 13 -36.07 23.26 50.44
N SER A 14 -35.60 24.48 50.11
CA SER A 14 -35.77 25.44 48.98
C SER A 14 -34.62 26.50 49.09
N ALA A 15 -34.21 27.33 48.12
CA ALA A 15 -34.91 28.13 47.11
C ALA A 15 -34.00 28.49 45.88
N ARG A 16 -34.48 29.35 44.95
CA ARG A 16 -33.95 29.48 43.55
C ARG A 16 -34.44 30.77 42.86
N ARG A 17 -33.62 31.46 42.02
CA ARG A 17 -33.97 31.97 40.65
C ARG A 17 -32.98 33.00 40.01
N GLN A 18 -32.57 32.69 38.77
CA GLN A 18 -32.44 33.47 37.51
C GLN A 18 -31.89 34.93 37.40
N PRO A 19 -31.23 35.27 36.26
CA PRO A 19 -30.83 36.63 35.86
C PRO A 19 -31.67 37.26 34.71
N GLY A 20 -31.54 38.56 34.46
CA GLY A 20 -32.10 39.23 33.26
C GLY A 20 -31.66 40.69 32.98
N ARG A 21 -31.14 40.92 31.76
CA ARG A 21 -31.38 42.02 30.77
C ARG A 21 -31.24 43.55 31.09
N TYR A 22 -30.40 44.19 30.24
CA TYR A 22 -30.59 45.46 29.46
C TYR A 22 -30.17 46.88 29.95
N VAL A 23 -30.02 47.77 28.93
CA VAL A 23 -29.93 49.26 28.87
C VAL A 23 -28.49 49.86 28.86
N ALA A 24 -28.12 50.96 28.16
CA ALA A 24 -28.35 51.51 26.79
C ALA A 24 -27.56 52.84 26.60
N SER A 25 -27.43 53.34 25.34
CA SER A 25 -27.09 54.74 24.85
C SER A 25 -25.83 54.83 23.94
N ALA A 26 -25.50 55.96 23.27
CA ALA A 26 -26.22 56.78 22.27
C ALA A 26 -25.32 57.94 21.69
N ALA A 27 -25.77 58.59 20.60
CA ALA A 27 -25.34 59.91 20.04
C ALA A 27 -23.93 60.03 19.36
N VAL A 28 -23.68 60.85 18.30
CA VAL A 28 -24.51 61.68 17.38
C VAL A 28 -23.72 62.08 16.08
N GLY A 29 -24.44 62.27 14.94
CA GLY A 29 -24.19 63.30 13.87
C GLY A 29 -23.24 62.95 12.69
N ALA A 30 -23.43 63.39 11.43
CA ALA A 30 -24.43 64.26 10.74
C ALA A 30 -24.52 63.88 9.22
N LEU A 31 -25.70 63.80 8.56
CA LEU A 31 -26.35 64.75 7.60
C LEU A 31 -25.53 65.19 6.34
N GLY A 32 -26.10 65.29 5.12
CA GLY A 32 -27.53 65.33 4.73
C GLY A 32 -27.89 65.03 3.25
N LEU A 33 -29.07 65.54 2.81
CA LEU A 33 -29.90 65.07 1.66
C LEU A 33 -29.47 65.60 0.27
N THR A 34 -29.96 65.01 -0.86
CA THR A 34 -31.22 65.41 -1.55
C THR A 34 -32.06 64.25 -2.15
N LEU A 35 -33.33 64.55 -2.49
CA LEU A 35 -34.42 63.60 -2.83
C LEU A 35 -34.81 63.56 -4.33
N LEU A 36 -35.41 62.44 -4.76
CA LEU A 36 -36.53 62.21 -5.72
C LEU A 36 -36.59 60.68 -6.02
N GLY A 37 -37.70 59.98 -6.33
CA GLY A 37 -39.14 60.31 -6.39
C GLY A 37 -40.00 59.01 -6.46
N ALA A 38 -41.32 59.10 -6.68
CA ALA A 38 -42.28 57.98 -6.87
C ALA A 38 -43.07 58.17 -8.20
N PRO A 39 -43.93 57.25 -8.74
CA PRO A 39 -44.61 56.11 -8.11
C PRO A 39 -44.65 54.77 -8.91
N ALA A 40 -45.37 53.77 -8.39
CA ALA A 40 -45.55 52.44 -8.98
C ALA A 40 -46.95 52.24 -9.62
N SER A 41 -47.06 51.34 -10.62
CA SER A 41 -48.32 50.67 -11.00
C SER A 41 -48.12 49.37 -11.79
N GLN A 42 -48.65 48.28 -11.22
CA GLN A 42 -49.22 47.05 -11.81
C GLN A 42 -48.63 46.38 -13.07
N ALA A 43 -48.22 45.12 -12.91
CA ALA A 43 -48.51 44.03 -13.85
C ALA A 43 -48.68 42.69 -13.07
N ASN A 44 -49.52 41.79 -13.60
CA ASN A 44 -49.97 40.55 -12.93
C ASN A 44 -49.00 39.35 -13.15
N PRO A 45 -49.17 38.22 -12.43
CA PRO A 45 -48.13 37.20 -12.33
C PRO A 45 -48.00 36.32 -13.58
N ALA A 46 -46.77 36.15 -14.06
CA ALA A 46 -46.42 35.13 -15.04
C ALA A 46 -45.75 33.93 -14.35
N THR A 47 -46.29 32.75 -14.66
CA THR A 47 -45.79 31.40 -14.34
C THR A 47 -44.28 31.30 -14.11
N GLY A 48 -43.87 30.80 -12.94
CA GLY A 48 -42.48 30.48 -12.66
C GLY A 48 -41.93 29.41 -13.62
N PRO A 49 -40.61 29.38 -13.88
CA PRO A 49 -40.00 28.43 -14.80
C PRO A 49 -40.24 27.00 -14.32
N ALA A 50 -40.68 26.15 -15.24
CA ALA A 50 -40.96 24.75 -14.97
C ALA A 50 -39.71 24.03 -14.42
N ALA A 51 -39.93 23.08 -13.52
CA ALA A 51 -38.87 22.24 -12.98
C ALA A 51 -38.08 21.59 -14.13
N GLN A 52 -36.77 21.85 -14.17
CA GLN A 52 -35.88 21.16 -15.09
C GLN A 52 -35.92 19.67 -14.76
N THR A 53 -36.53 18.90 -15.64
CA THR A 53 -36.54 17.43 -15.56
C THR A 53 -35.11 16.93 -15.57
N THR A 54 -34.67 16.32 -14.47
CA THR A 54 -33.42 15.56 -14.41
C THR A 54 -33.42 14.53 -15.52
N ARG A 55 -32.54 14.70 -16.51
CA ARG A 55 -32.38 13.75 -17.61
C ARG A 55 -31.99 12.40 -17.00
N ALA A 56 -32.78 11.36 -17.25
CA ALA A 56 -32.48 10.04 -16.73
C ALA A 56 -31.07 9.60 -17.17
N ARG A 57 -30.29 9.08 -16.21
CA ARG A 57 -29.07 8.33 -16.52
C ARG A 57 -29.46 7.18 -17.46
N GLU A 58 -28.69 6.92 -18.51
CA GLU A 58 -28.88 5.67 -19.27
C GLU A 58 -28.82 4.50 -18.29
N ALA A 59 -29.83 3.63 -18.33
CA ALA A 59 -29.97 2.56 -17.35
C ALA A 59 -28.74 1.65 -17.42
N VAL A 60 -28.10 1.40 -16.29
CA VAL A 60 -27.00 0.44 -16.22
C VAL A 60 -27.60 -0.95 -16.38
N ARG A 61 -27.05 -1.77 -17.28
CA ARG A 61 -27.60 -3.09 -17.61
C ARG A 61 -26.56 -4.19 -17.40
N VAL A 62 -27.01 -5.32 -16.89
CA VAL A 62 -26.22 -6.53 -16.65
C VAL A 62 -26.85 -7.70 -17.41
N LEU A 63 -26.05 -8.39 -18.20
CA LEU A 63 -26.43 -9.65 -18.85
C LEU A 63 -25.99 -10.82 -17.96
N VAL A 64 -26.91 -11.70 -17.56
CA VAL A 64 -26.60 -12.92 -16.81
C VAL A 64 -26.74 -14.11 -17.74
N PHE A 65 -25.61 -14.66 -18.16
CA PHE A 65 -25.54 -15.89 -18.93
C PHE A 65 -25.35 -17.09 -18.00
N HIS A 66 -26.13 -18.14 -18.21
CA HIS A 66 -26.12 -19.33 -17.34
C HIS A 66 -26.16 -20.67 -18.10
N GLY A 67 -26.06 -20.64 -19.44
CA GLY A 67 -26.17 -21.82 -20.29
C GLY A 67 -27.53 -22.55 -20.21
N ALA A 68 -27.68 -23.60 -21.01
CA ALA A 68 -28.94 -24.34 -21.13
C ALA A 68 -29.29 -25.22 -19.91
N THR A 69 -28.30 -25.66 -19.12
CA THR A 69 -28.46 -26.61 -18.02
C THR A 69 -28.73 -25.93 -16.67
N GLY A 70 -29.87 -25.24 -16.55
CA GLY A 70 -30.26 -24.54 -15.32
C GLY A 70 -30.86 -25.45 -14.24
N GLY A 71 -30.27 -25.44 -13.03
CA GLY A 71 -30.84 -26.05 -11.82
C GLY A 71 -31.22 -25.03 -10.74
N ASP A 72 -31.69 -25.50 -9.58
CA ASP A 72 -32.18 -24.65 -8.46
C ASP A 72 -31.19 -23.55 -8.04
N ALA A 73 -29.88 -23.84 -8.05
CA ALA A 73 -28.84 -22.86 -7.73
C ALA A 73 -28.78 -21.71 -8.75
N VAL A 74 -28.90 -22.02 -10.04
CA VAL A 74 -28.93 -21.00 -11.12
C VAL A 74 -30.18 -20.14 -11.01
N ALA A 75 -31.35 -20.75 -10.78
CA ALA A 75 -32.60 -20.01 -10.58
C ALA A 75 -32.54 -19.08 -9.36
N ALA A 76 -31.99 -19.56 -8.24
CA ALA A 76 -31.73 -18.75 -7.05
C ALA A 76 -30.72 -17.62 -7.33
N GLY A 77 -29.67 -17.88 -8.10
CA GLY A 77 -28.65 -16.90 -8.49
C GLY A 77 -29.19 -15.78 -9.38
N VAL A 78 -29.95 -16.11 -10.44
CA VAL A 78 -30.63 -15.11 -11.29
C VAL A 78 -31.56 -14.23 -10.45
N ASN A 79 -32.34 -14.81 -9.54
CA ASN A 79 -33.24 -14.06 -8.67
C ASN A 79 -32.48 -13.18 -7.67
N ALA A 80 -31.36 -13.64 -7.11
CA ALA A 80 -30.52 -12.85 -6.22
C ALA A 80 -29.82 -11.69 -6.96
N ILE A 81 -29.33 -11.90 -8.17
CA ILE A 81 -28.70 -10.85 -9.00
C ILE A 81 -29.75 -9.78 -9.37
N LYS A 82 -30.96 -10.19 -9.77
CA LYS A 82 -32.10 -9.27 -9.98
C LYS A 82 -32.45 -8.48 -8.72
N ALA A 83 -32.48 -9.13 -7.56
CA ALA A 83 -32.80 -8.48 -6.29
C ALA A 83 -31.74 -7.43 -5.88
N VAL A 84 -30.45 -7.70 -6.08
CA VAL A 84 -29.40 -6.71 -5.77
C VAL A 84 -29.32 -5.59 -6.81
N GLY A 85 -29.68 -5.84 -8.08
CA GLY A 85 -29.81 -4.77 -9.09
C GLY A 85 -30.91 -3.74 -8.77
N ALA A 86 -31.93 -4.15 -8.02
CA ALA A 86 -32.98 -3.27 -7.52
C ALA A 86 -32.65 -2.60 -6.16
N GLN A 87 -31.53 -2.98 -5.51
CA GLN A 87 -31.16 -2.52 -4.17
C GLN A 87 -30.34 -1.21 -4.19
N GLY A 88 -30.42 -0.45 -3.10
CA GLY A 88 -29.60 0.75 -2.88
C GLY A 88 -30.25 2.04 -3.37
N ALA A 89 -29.46 3.11 -3.39
CA ALA A 89 -29.86 4.39 -3.95
C ALA A 89 -30.02 4.30 -5.48
N ASP A 90 -30.78 5.19 -6.11
CA ASP A 90 -31.08 5.10 -7.55
C ASP A 90 -29.83 5.10 -8.45
N TRP A 91 -28.75 5.74 -8.02
CA TRP A 91 -27.46 5.72 -8.73
C TRP A 91 -26.73 4.36 -8.67
N GLN A 92 -27.14 3.45 -7.78
CA GLN A 92 -26.60 2.10 -7.59
C GLN A 92 -27.39 1.02 -8.30
N LYS A 93 -28.59 1.34 -8.81
CA LYS A 93 -29.49 0.37 -9.43
C LYS A 93 -29.05 0.04 -10.86
N PHE A 94 -29.32 -1.19 -11.26
CA PHE A 94 -29.06 -1.70 -12.61
C PHE A 94 -30.09 -2.77 -13.01
N ASP A 95 -30.49 -2.76 -14.27
CA ASP A 95 -31.39 -3.75 -14.84
C ASP A 95 -30.64 -5.05 -15.13
N VAL A 96 -31.31 -6.18 -14.94
CA VAL A 96 -30.73 -7.52 -15.07
C VAL A 96 -31.53 -8.34 -16.09
N VAL A 97 -30.91 -8.60 -17.24
CA VAL A 97 -31.42 -9.52 -18.27
C VAL A 97 -30.72 -10.86 -18.06
N ALA A 98 -31.47 -11.96 -18.03
CA ALA A 98 -30.89 -13.31 -17.89
C ALA A 98 -31.23 -14.16 -19.11
N THR A 99 -30.28 -14.95 -19.61
CA THR A 99 -30.47 -15.83 -20.78
C THR A 99 -29.63 -17.12 -20.68
N PRO A 100 -30.17 -18.27 -21.12
CA PRO A 100 -29.39 -19.48 -21.40
C PRO A 100 -28.72 -19.44 -22.79
N ASP A 101 -29.11 -18.51 -23.65
CA ASP A 101 -28.83 -18.52 -25.09
C ASP A 101 -27.55 -17.74 -25.43
N ALA A 102 -26.58 -18.43 -26.01
CA ALA A 102 -25.28 -17.88 -26.41
C ALA A 102 -25.36 -16.96 -27.65
N THR A 103 -26.47 -16.99 -28.41
CA THR A 103 -26.70 -16.05 -29.52
C THR A 103 -26.83 -14.58 -29.06
N ALA A 104 -26.95 -14.35 -27.75
CA ALA A 104 -26.84 -13.02 -27.15
C ALA A 104 -25.42 -12.41 -27.25
N PHE A 105 -24.37 -13.19 -27.52
CA PHE A 105 -22.99 -12.71 -27.62
C PHE A 105 -22.67 -12.17 -29.02
N THR A 106 -23.26 -11.03 -29.37
CA THR A 106 -22.94 -10.26 -30.59
C THR A 106 -22.41 -8.88 -30.24
N ALA A 107 -21.60 -8.29 -31.11
CA ALA A 107 -21.06 -6.94 -30.90
C ALA A 107 -22.17 -5.88 -30.80
N GLU A 108 -23.29 -6.08 -31.48
CA GLU A 108 -24.49 -5.24 -31.42
C GLU A 108 -25.19 -5.35 -30.07
N ASN A 109 -25.49 -6.58 -29.60
CA ASN A 109 -26.23 -6.78 -28.36
C ASN A 109 -25.38 -6.46 -27.11
N LEU A 110 -24.09 -6.79 -27.10
CA LEU A 110 -23.23 -6.53 -25.94
C LEU A 110 -22.98 -5.03 -25.67
N ARG A 111 -23.21 -4.14 -26.65
CA ARG A 111 -23.11 -2.68 -26.47
C ARG A 111 -24.15 -2.11 -25.50
N ASP A 112 -25.27 -2.81 -25.31
CA ASP A 112 -26.36 -2.41 -24.41
C ASP A 112 -26.05 -2.67 -22.92
N TYR A 113 -24.97 -3.39 -22.61
CA TYR A 113 -24.65 -3.84 -21.25
C TYR A 113 -23.38 -3.19 -20.71
N ASN A 114 -23.28 -3.09 -19.38
CA ASN A 114 -22.10 -2.61 -18.67
C ASN A 114 -21.28 -3.76 -18.10
N ALA A 115 -21.93 -4.88 -17.75
CA ALA A 115 -21.28 -6.10 -17.31
C ALA A 115 -22.01 -7.37 -17.79
N VAL A 116 -21.24 -8.45 -17.98
CA VAL A 116 -21.75 -9.81 -18.22
C VAL A 116 -21.39 -10.69 -17.03
N VAL A 117 -22.35 -11.45 -16.53
CA VAL A 117 -22.19 -12.46 -15.48
C VAL A 117 -22.24 -13.84 -16.10
N PHE A 118 -21.29 -14.70 -15.76
CA PHE A 118 -21.37 -16.13 -16.04
C PHE A 118 -21.72 -16.84 -14.73
N LEU A 119 -22.88 -17.49 -14.69
CA LEU A 119 -23.49 -18.05 -13.48
C LEU A 119 -23.67 -19.58 -13.60
N GLY A 120 -22.76 -20.34 -12.99
CA GLY A 120 -22.86 -21.81 -12.93
C GLY A 120 -22.73 -22.56 -14.27
N THR A 121 -22.36 -21.86 -15.35
CA THR A 121 -22.07 -22.45 -16.66
C THR A 121 -20.74 -23.20 -16.65
N THR A 122 -20.59 -24.23 -17.49
CA THR A 122 -19.35 -25.01 -17.70
C THR A 122 -19.17 -25.42 -19.15
N GLY A 123 -17.92 -25.63 -19.58
CA GLY A 123 -17.59 -26.16 -20.90
C GLY A 123 -17.37 -25.08 -21.96
N ASP A 124 -17.13 -25.53 -23.19
CA ASP A 124 -17.17 -24.73 -24.42
C ASP A 124 -18.63 -24.38 -24.72
N VAL A 125 -18.96 -23.09 -24.65
CA VAL A 125 -20.33 -22.57 -24.73
C VAL A 125 -20.49 -21.32 -25.60
N LEU A 126 -19.37 -20.72 -26.02
CA LEU A 126 -19.31 -19.64 -27.01
C LEU A 126 -18.59 -20.11 -28.27
N ASP A 127 -19.21 -19.96 -29.44
CA ASP A 127 -18.46 -20.13 -30.69
C ASP A 127 -17.38 -19.03 -30.85
N GLY A 128 -16.42 -19.23 -31.77
CA GLY A 128 -15.32 -18.29 -31.95
C GLY A 128 -15.73 -16.85 -32.36
N ALA A 129 -16.93 -16.65 -32.92
CA ALA A 129 -17.45 -15.31 -33.19
C ALA A 129 -18.09 -14.68 -31.94
N GLN A 130 -18.75 -15.50 -31.12
CA GLN A 130 -19.32 -15.12 -29.83
C GLN A 130 -18.21 -14.79 -28.81
N GLU A 131 -17.14 -15.59 -28.74
CA GLU A 131 -15.97 -15.25 -27.93
C GLU A 131 -15.35 -13.93 -28.43
N ALA A 132 -15.12 -13.77 -29.74
CA ALA A 132 -14.55 -12.54 -30.29
C ALA A 132 -15.39 -11.28 -29.97
N ALA A 133 -16.73 -11.37 -30.02
CA ALA A 133 -17.63 -10.30 -29.59
C ALA A 133 -17.49 -9.99 -28.09
N PHE A 134 -17.31 -11.01 -27.25
CA PHE A 134 -17.07 -10.84 -25.82
C PHE A 134 -15.68 -10.24 -25.52
N GLN A 135 -14.65 -10.62 -26.29
CA GLN A 135 -13.33 -9.99 -26.22
C GLN A 135 -13.41 -8.49 -26.59
N GLU A 136 -14.13 -8.12 -27.65
CA GLU A 136 -14.34 -6.71 -28.01
C GLU A 136 -15.08 -5.95 -26.90
N PHE A 137 -16.11 -6.56 -26.30
CA PHE A 137 -16.84 -5.98 -25.17
C PHE A 137 -15.93 -5.66 -23.97
N ILE A 138 -15.07 -6.60 -23.56
CA ILE A 138 -14.10 -6.37 -22.47
C ILE A 138 -13.08 -5.28 -22.88
N ARG A 139 -12.53 -5.33 -24.10
CA ARG A 139 -11.63 -4.30 -24.66
C ARG A 139 -12.25 -2.91 -24.74
N ALA A 140 -13.55 -2.83 -24.96
CA ALA A 140 -14.32 -1.60 -24.95
C ALA A 140 -14.67 -1.08 -23.54
N GLY A 141 -14.19 -1.76 -22.49
CA GLY A 141 -14.34 -1.39 -21.09
C GLY A 141 -15.43 -2.14 -20.32
N GLY A 142 -16.00 -3.21 -20.88
CA GLY A 142 -17.01 -4.04 -20.23
C GLY A 142 -16.55 -4.70 -18.93
N GLY A 143 -17.52 -5.04 -18.08
CA GLY A 143 -17.32 -5.81 -16.85
C GLY A 143 -17.60 -7.30 -17.02
N PHE A 144 -16.88 -8.16 -16.33
CA PHE A 144 -17.14 -9.59 -16.20
C PHE A 144 -17.27 -9.98 -14.72
N VAL A 145 -18.29 -10.78 -14.40
CA VAL A 145 -18.41 -11.47 -13.11
C VAL A 145 -18.54 -12.97 -13.34
N GLY A 146 -17.53 -13.75 -12.98
CA GLY A 146 -17.64 -15.21 -12.94
C GLY A 146 -18.10 -15.67 -11.55
N ILE A 147 -19.09 -16.55 -11.49
CA ILE A 147 -19.63 -17.13 -10.26
C ILE A 147 -19.55 -18.65 -10.33
N SER A 148 -19.12 -19.28 -9.23
CA SER A 148 -19.02 -20.73 -9.05
C SER A 148 -18.23 -21.41 -10.19
N ASP A 149 -18.85 -22.36 -10.90
CA ASP A 149 -18.21 -23.16 -11.94
C ASP A 149 -17.88 -22.38 -13.22
N ALA A 150 -18.15 -21.08 -13.31
CA ALA A 150 -17.74 -20.22 -14.42
C ALA A 150 -16.22 -20.25 -14.72
N ALA A 151 -15.39 -20.68 -13.79
CA ALA A 151 -13.95 -20.94 -14.04
C ALA A 151 -13.67 -22.18 -14.92
N ARG A 152 -14.70 -22.97 -15.27
CA ARG A 152 -14.65 -24.12 -16.19
C ARG A 152 -15.22 -23.81 -17.58
N VAL A 153 -15.57 -22.55 -17.86
CA VAL A 153 -16.09 -22.08 -19.15
C VAL A 153 -14.95 -21.80 -20.13
N GLU A 154 -15.14 -22.09 -21.42
CA GLU A 154 -14.14 -21.99 -22.48
C GLU A 154 -12.80 -22.64 -22.08
N PRO A 155 -12.77 -23.96 -21.78
CA PRO A 155 -11.59 -24.61 -21.18
C PRO A 155 -10.33 -24.48 -22.04
N ASP A 156 -10.47 -24.46 -23.36
CA ASP A 156 -9.39 -24.36 -24.34
C ASP A 156 -9.03 -22.90 -24.72
N SER A 157 -9.80 -21.90 -24.27
CA SER A 157 -9.47 -20.48 -24.49
C SER A 157 -8.42 -20.00 -23.49
N GLU A 158 -7.22 -19.65 -23.99
CA GLU A 158 -6.20 -18.95 -23.22
C GLU A 158 -6.68 -17.57 -22.75
N TRP A 159 -7.46 -16.86 -23.59
CA TRP A 159 -7.98 -15.55 -23.25
C TRP A 159 -9.01 -15.63 -22.11
N PHE A 160 -9.95 -16.59 -22.16
CA PHE A 160 -10.91 -16.78 -21.08
C PHE A 160 -10.22 -17.29 -19.80
N THR A 161 -9.21 -18.16 -19.93
CA THR A 161 -8.35 -18.60 -18.82
C THR A 161 -7.73 -17.40 -18.08
N GLN A 162 -7.26 -16.42 -18.84
CA GLN A 162 -6.78 -15.17 -18.29
C GLN A 162 -7.93 -14.33 -17.72
N LEU A 163 -9.05 -14.14 -18.43
CA LEU A 163 -10.20 -13.37 -17.95
C LEU A 163 -10.64 -13.80 -16.54
N VAL A 164 -10.78 -15.10 -16.29
CA VAL A 164 -11.12 -15.62 -14.96
C VAL A 164 -9.94 -15.62 -13.98
N GLY A 165 -8.72 -15.86 -14.45
CA GLY A 165 -7.47 -15.71 -13.69
C GLY A 165 -6.92 -17.00 -13.07
N ALA A 166 -7.76 -18.01 -12.82
CA ALA A 166 -7.35 -19.36 -12.40
C ALA A 166 -8.32 -20.42 -12.91
N ARG A 167 -7.80 -21.63 -13.21
CA ARG A 167 -8.61 -22.81 -13.55
C ARG A 167 -8.72 -23.76 -12.35
N PRO A 168 -9.88 -24.41 -12.10
CA PRO A 168 -10.01 -25.35 -11.01
C PRO A 168 -9.16 -26.60 -11.20
N GLY A 169 -8.62 -27.13 -10.11
CA GLY A 169 -8.02 -28.46 -10.02
C GLY A 169 -8.96 -29.47 -9.35
N THR A 170 -8.40 -30.59 -8.90
CA THR A 170 -9.12 -31.60 -8.11
C THR A 170 -9.71 -30.99 -6.85
N SER A 171 -11.04 -30.95 -6.76
CA SER A 171 -11.80 -30.26 -5.71
C SER A 171 -12.75 -31.22 -4.99
N PRO A 172 -13.16 -30.95 -3.74
CA PRO A 172 -14.24 -31.69 -3.09
C PRO A 172 -15.60 -31.31 -3.69
N ASP A 173 -16.41 -32.31 -4.04
CA ASP A 173 -17.74 -32.10 -4.62
C ASP A 173 -18.85 -31.89 -3.57
N GLU A 174 -18.57 -32.16 -2.30
CA GLU A 174 -19.54 -32.04 -1.20
C GLU A 174 -19.67 -30.61 -0.67
N VAL A 175 -20.89 -30.25 -0.23
CA VAL A 175 -21.16 -28.96 0.42
C VAL A 175 -20.65 -29.00 1.86
N GLN A 176 -19.75 -28.08 2.22
CA GLN A 176 -19.11 -28.03 3.53
C GLN A 176 -19.16 -26.62 4.11
N GLU A 177 -19.35 -26.49 5.43
CA GLU A 177 -19.09 -25.21 6.13
C GLU A 177 -17.58 -24.94 6.15
N ALA A 178 -17.17 -23.72 5.81
CA ALA A 178 -15.81 -23.24 5.96
C ALA A 178 -15.80 -21.78 6.44
N VAL A 179 -14.63 -21.33 6.92
CA VAL A 179 -14.35 -19.91 7.21
C VAL A 179 -13.76 -19.26 5.97
N VAL A 180 -14.41 -18.20 5.49
CA VAL A 180 -13.88 -17.27 4.49
C VAL A 180 -13.23 -16.10 5.21
N GLU A 181 -11.95 -15.87 4.94
CA GLU A 181 -11.16 -14.74 5.45
C GLU A 181 -11.33 -13.55 4.50
N VAL A 182 -11.87 -12.45 5.03
CA VAL A 182 -12.14 -11.23 4.26
C VAL A 182 -11.09 -10.18 4.60
N GLY A 183 -9.89 -10.41 4.06
CA GLY A 183 -8.71 -9.56 4.25
C GLY A 183 -8.87 -8.15 3.66
N ASP A 184 -9.52 -8.03 2.50
CA ASP A 184 -9.83 -6.72 1.92
C ASP A 184 -10.99 -6.04 2.65
N ARG A 185 -10.66 -4.98 3.40
CA ARG A 185 -11.61 -4.17 4.16
C ARG A 185 -12.12 -2.92 3.42
N VAL A 186 -11.72 -2.74 2.15
CA VAL A 186 -11.94 -1.51 1.36
C VAL A 186 -12.82 -1.76 0.14
N HIS A 187 -12.61 -2.87 -0.58
CA HIS A 187 -13.34 -3.16 -1.81
C HIS A 187 -14.86 -3.27 -1.57
N PRO A 188 -15.71 -2.73 -2.46
CA PRO A 188 -17.17 -2.71 -2.28
C PRO A 188 -17.80 -4.08 -2.02
N ALA A 189 -17.24 -5.15 -2.61
CA ALA A 189 -17.69 -6.54 -2.43
C ALA A 189 -17.39 -7.12 -1.04
N THR A 190 -16.55 -6.49 -0.22
CA THR A 190 -16.01 -7.11 1.01
C THR A 190 -16.06 -6.22 2.24
N LYS A 191 -16.01 -4.89 2.07
CA LYS A 191 -15.97 -3.91 3.17
C LYS A 191 -17.11 -4.01 4.21
N VAL A 192 -18.27 -4.56 3.82
CA VAL A 192 -19.45 -4.74 4.70
C VAL A 192 -19.53 -6.13 5.34
N LEU A 193 -18.74 -7.10 4.87
CA LEU A 193 -18.79 -8.48 5.35
C LEU A 193 -18.08 -8.62 6.71
N PRO A 194 -18.37 -9.67 7.50
CA PRO A 194 -17.53 -10.09 8.63
C PRO A 194 -16.06 -10.25 8.20
N VAL A 195 -15.11 -10.14 9.14
CA VAL A 195 -13.68 -10.40 8.84
C VAL A 195 -13.42 -11.90 8.69
N GLU A 196 -14.08 -12.71 9.51
CA GLU A 196 -14.21 -14.16 9.35
C GLU A 196 -15.68 -14.49 9.07
N TRP A 197 -15.98 -14.97 7.86
CA TRP A 197 -17.33 -15.28 7.41
C TRP A 197 -17.51 -16.79 7.29
N LYS A 198 -18.27 -17.37 8.22
CA LYS A 198 -18.66 -18.78 8.17
C LYS A 198 -19.83 -18.97 7.22
N ARG A 199 -19.70 -19.90 6.28
CA ARG A 199 -20.75 -20.27 5.33
C ARG A 199 -20.55 -21.67 4.78
N SER A 200 -21.61 -22.26 4.23
CA SER A 200 -21.53 -23.51 3.48
C SER A 200 -21.56 -23.26 1.98
N ASP A 201 -20.68 -23.92 1.23
CA ASP A 201 -20.67 -23.95 -0.24
C ASP A 201 -19.91 -25.20 -0.72
N LYS A 202 -19.71 -25.35 -2.04
CA LYS A 202 -18.64 -26.20 -2.57
C LYS A 202 -17.39 -25.36 -2.75
N TRP A 203 -16.22 -25.91 -2.43
CA TRP A 203 -14.96 -25.16 -2.39
C TRP A 203 -14.02 -25.64 -3.49
N LEU A 204 -13.86 -24.82 -4.53
CA LEU A 204 -12.96 -25.13 -5.64
C LEU A 204 -11.50 -24.94 -5.20
N ASN A 205 -10.68 -25.96 -5.47
CA ASN A 205 -9.22 -25.85 -5.44
C ASN A 205 -8.74 -25.39 -6.81
N TRP A 206 -7.60 -24.70 -6.88
CA TRP A 206 -7.00 -24.18 -8.11
C TRP A 206 -5.85 -25.05 -8.60
N ALA A 207 -5.80 -25.31 -9.91
CA ALA A 207 -4.65 -25.97 -10.54
C ALA A 207 -3.37 -25.10 -10.46
N THR A 208 -3.56 -23.78 -10.54
CA THR A 208 -2.53 -22.76 -10.29
C THR A 208 -3.11 -21.72 -9.35
N ASN A 209 -2.51 -21.51 -8.18
CA ASN A 209 -2.95 -20.47 -7.25
C ASN A 209 -2.70 -19.06 -7.86
N PRO A 210 -3.74 -18.20 -7.99
CA PRO A 210 -3.61 -16.86 -8.57
C PRO A 210 -3.04 -15.78 -7.61
N SER A 211 -2.79 -16.08 -6.33
CA SER A 211 -2.25 -15.11 -5.37
C SER A 211 -0.97 -14.44 -5.89
N GLY A 212 -0.98 -13.11 -5.93
CA GLY A 212 0.10 -12.29 -6.50
C GLY A 212 -0.02 -11.94 -7.99
N SER A 213 -0.95 -12.54 -8.75
CA SER A 213 -1.29 -12.14 -10.14
C SER A 213 -2.70 -11.54 -10.28
N VAL A 214 -3.55 -11.69 -9.26
CA VAL A 214 -4.86 -11.05 -9.12
C VAL A 214 -4.94 -10.25 -7.82
N HIS A 215 -5.93 -9.36 -7.70
CA HIS A 215 -6.24 -8.78 -6.40
C HIS A 215 -7.18 -9.68 -5.59
N THR A 216 -6.64 -10.40 -4.61
CA THR A 216 -7.41 -11.24 -3.71
C THR A 216 -8.24 -10.39 -2.76
N VAL A 217 -9.57 -10.55 -2.79
CA VAL A 217 -10.48 -9.83 -1.88
C VAL A 217 -10.97 -10.73 -0.73
N ALA A 218 -10.98 -12.06 -0.95
CA ALA A 218 -11.29 -13.05 0.07
C ALA A 218 -10.60 -14.40 -0.21
N SER A 219 -10.25 -15.12 0.86
CA SER A 219 -9.64 -16.46 0.84
C SER A 219 -10.46 -17.45 1.68
N VAL A 220 -10.39 -18.75 1.41
CA VAL A 220 -11.02 -19.79 2.25
C VAL A 220 -9.98 -20.49 3.12
N ARG A 221 -10.30 -20.72 4.40
CA ARG A 221 -9.39 -21.36 5.35
C ARG A 221 -9.52 -22.87 5.32
N GLU A 222 -8.60 -23.56 4.65
CA GLU A 222 -8.60 -25.03 4.54
C GLU A 222 -8.66 -25.77 5.89
N THR A 223 -8.07 -25.23 6.97
CA THR A 223 -8.13 -25.85 8.31
C THR A 223 -9.50 -25.80 8.99
N SER A 224 -10.54 -25.33 8.28
CA SER A 224 -11.94 -25.33 8.71
C SER A 224 -12.83 -26.35 7.98
N TYR A 225 -12.36 -27.00 6.91
CA TYR A 225 -13.12 -27.99 6.14
C TYR A 225 -12.20 -29.13 5.63
N GLN A 226 -12.69 -29.99 4.74
CA GLN A 226 -11.91 -31.06 4.09
C GLN A 226 -11.67 -30.72 2.60
N PRO A 227 -10.49 -30.18 2.23
CA PRO A 227 -10.18 -29.76 0.85
C PRO A 227 -9.81 -30.90 -0.11
N GLY A 228 -9.71 -32.15 0.37
CA GLY A 228 -9.33 -33.29 -0.46
C GLY A 228 -7.86 -33.28 -0.90
N THR A 229 -7.54 -34.07 -1.93
CA THR A 229 -6.15 -34.30 -2.38
C THR A 229 -5.56 -33.18 -3.24
N GLY A 230 -6.38 -32.27 -3.76
CA GLY A 230 -5.96 -31.13 -4.57
C GLY A 230 -5.82 -29.81 -3.81
N ALA A 231 -5.79 -29.86 -2.47
CA ALA A 231 -5.70 -28.71 -1.57
C ALA A 231 -4.62 -27.68 -2.00
N ASN A 232 -4.96 -26.40 -1.95
CA ASN A 232 -4.02 -25.30 -2.21
C ASN A 232 -3.17 -24.94 -0.98
N GLY A 233 -3.58 -25.35 0.22
CA GLY A 233 -2.91 -25.08 1.47
C GLY A 233 -3.38 -23.79 2.15
N ALA A 234 -2.47 -23.14 2.88
CA ALA A 234 -2.79 -21.96 3.68
C ALA A 234 -2.99 -20.67 2.86
N ASP A 235 -2.68 -20.70 1.57
CA ASP A 235 -2.89 -19.62 0.61
C ASP A 235 -3.93 -20.14 -0.41
N HIS A 236 -5.20 -19.82 -0.18
CA HIS A 236 -6.34 -20.31 -0.97
C HIS A 236 -7.32 -19.16 -1.25
N PRO A 237 -7.03 -18.29 -2.24
CA PRO A 237 -7.94 -17.23 -2.64
C PRO A 237 -9.26 -17.83 -3.16
N ILE A 238 -10.41 -17.27 -2.78
CA ILE A 238 -11.74 -17.74 -3.22
C ILE A 238 -12.53 -16.65 -3.94
N SER A 239 -12.11 -15.39 -3.85
CA SER A 239 -12.65 -14.30 -4.66
C SER A 239 -11.60 -13.24 -4.93
N TRP A 240 -11.58 -12.73 -6.15
CA TRP A 240 -10.59 -11.76 -6.61
C TRP A 240 -11.11 -10.85 -7.72
N CYS A 241 -10.39 -9.77 -7.96
CA CYS A 241 -10.62 -8.87 -9.08
C CYS A 241 -9.32 -8.45 -9.77
N ARG A 242 -9.44 -7.98 -11.02
CA ARG A 242 -8.34 -7.37 -11.79
C ARG A 242 -8.88 -6.51 -12.93
N ASP A 243 -8.16 -5.45 -13.28
CA ASP A 243 -8.29 -4.87 -14.61
C ASP A 243 -7.74 -5.88 -15.63
N TYR A 244 -8.48 -6.17 -16.70
CA TYR A 244 -8.05 -7.15 -17.72
C TYR A 244 -8.51 -6.75 -19.11
N ASP A 245 -7.57 -6.76 -20.06
CA ASP A 245 -7.80 -6.48 -21.50
C ASP A 245 -8.72 -5.26 -21.72
N GLY A 246 -8.48 -4.14 -21.02
CA GLY A 246 -9.29 -2.90 -21.04
C GLY A 246 -10.54 -2.87 -20.14
N GLY A 247 -11.06 -4.03 -19.77
CA GLY A 247 -12.25 -4.22 -18.95
C GLY A 247 -11.97 -4.47 -17.46
N ARG A 248 -13.02 -4.86 -16.73
CA ARG A 248 -12.98 -5.22 -15.30
C ARG A 248 -13.39 -6.66 -15.11
N SER A 249 -12.51 -7.50 -14.55
CA SER A 249 -12.84 -8.89 -14.19
C SER A 249 -12.98 -9.03 -12.67
N PHE A 250 -14.10 -9.61 -12.24
CA PHE A 250 -14.32 -10.11 -10.88
C PHE A 250 -14.66 -11.59 -10.95
N TYR A 251 -14.15 -12.38 -10.01
CA TYR A 251 -14.50 -13.79 -9.88
C TYR A 251 -14.76 -14.17 -8.42
N THR A 252 -15.75 -15.04 -8.21
CA THR A 252 -15.98 -15.71 -6.93
C THR A 252 -16.23 -17.20 -7.15
N GLY A 253 -15.43 -18.04 -6.48
CA GLY A 253 -15.60 -19.50 -6.45
C GLY A 253 -16.73 -19.97 -5.51
N MET A 254 -17.59 -19.06 -5.06
CA MET A 254 -18.75 -19.34 -4.22
C MET A 254 -20.05 -19.28 -5.05
N GLY A 255 -21.13 -19.89 -4.55
CA GLY A 255 -22.44 -19.85 -5.20
C GLY A 255 -22.89 -21.15 -5.85
N HIS A 256 -22.37 -22.31 -5.44
CA HIS A 256 -22.77 -23.62 -5.99
C HIS A 256 -24.14 -24.11 -5.49
N THR A 257 -24.79 -23.41 -4.54
CA THR A 257 -26.05 -23.85 -3.94
C THR A 257 -27.12 -22.76 -3.95
N ALA A 258 -28.40 -23.16 -4.01
CA ALA A 258 -29.51 -22.23 -3.85
C ALA A 258 -29.53 -21.54 -2.47
N GLN A 259 -28.95 -22.16 -1.45
CA GLN A 259 -28.82 -21.59 -0.11
C GLN A 259 -27.75 -20.49 -0.06
N SER A 260 -26.68 -20.59 -0.84
CA SER A 260 -25.65 -19.56 -0.99
C SER A 260 -26.29 -18.21 -1.36
N PHE A 261 -27.18 -18.19 -2.35
CA PHE A 261 -27.87 -16.97 -2.80
C PHE A 261 -28.94 -16.44 -1.80
N ARG A 262 -29.34 -17.26 -0.81
CA ARG A 262 -30.20 -16.83 0.30
C ARG A 262 -29.42 -16.18 1.44
N ASP A 263 -28.10 -16.35 1.51
CA ASP A 263 -27.24 -15.59 2.42
C ASP A 263 -27.27 -14.09 2.06
N ALA A 264 -27.48 -13.24 3.07
CA ALA A 264 -27.44 -11.79 2.92
C ALA A 264 -26.02 -11.27 2.65
N ASP A 265 -25.01 -11.88 3.25
CA ASP A 265 -23.61 -11.48 3.08
C ASP A 265 -23.11 -11.86 1.68
N PHE A 266 -23.53 -13.00 1.13
CA PHE A 266 -23.22 -13.32 -0.27
C PHE A 266 -23.93 -12.40 -1.26
N ARG A 267 -25.19 -12.00 -1.00
CA ARG A 267 -25.84 -10.97 -1.82
C ARG A 267 -25.12 -9.63 -1.76
N ASN A 268 -24.67 -9.20 -0.57
CA ASN A 268 -23.86 -7.99 -0.42
C ASN A 268 -22.52 -8.09 -1.18
N HIS A 269 -21.89 -9.26 -1.18
CA HIS A 269 -20.68 -9.54 -1.95
C HIS A 269 -20.90 -9.39 -3.45
N LEU A 270 -21.94 -10.06 -3.99
CA LEU A 270 -22.31 -9.96 -5.40
C LEU A 270 -22.73 -8.53 -5.80
N PHE A 271 -23.45 -7.81 -4.93
CA PHE A 271 -23.82 -6.40 -5.15
C PHE A 271 -22.58 -5.52 -5.28
N GLY A 272 -21.64 -5.62 -4.34
CA GLY A 272 -20.40 -4.83 -4.39
C GLY A 272 -19.50 -5.19 -5.59
N ALA A 273 -19.45 -6.46 -5.98
CA ALA A 273 -18.77 -6.91 -7.19
C ALA A 273 -19.41 -6.30 -8.46
N LEU A 274 -20.74 -6.38 -8.59
CA LEU A 274 -21.49 -5.83 -9.71
C LEU A 274 -21.41 -4.30 -9.79
N LEU A 275 -21.49 -3.60 -8.66
CA LEU A 275 -21.26 -2.15 -8.64
C LEU A 275 -19.87 -1.78 -9.17
N TRP A 276 -18.84 -2.58 -8.89
CA TRP A 276 -17.51 -2.32 -9.43
C TRP A 276 -17.38 -2.72 -10.91
N THR A 277 -17.87 -3.89 -11.34
CA THR A 277 -17.71 -4.32 -12.74
C THR A 277 -18.56 -3.51 -13.72
N THR A 278 -19.79 -3.12 -13.36
CA THR A 278 -20.61 -2.14 -14.11
C THR A 278 -20.04 -0.71 -14.07
N ARG A 279 -18.97 -0.50 -13.29
CA ARG A 279 -18.33 0.78 -13.01
C ARG A 279 -19.18 1.77 -12.21
N LEU A 280 -20.30 1.38 -11.62
CA LEU A 280 -21.05 2.25 -10.70
C LEU A 280 -20.24 2.75 -9.49
N VAL A 281 -19.16 2.07 -9.10
CA VAL A 281 -18.21 2.56 -8.07
C VAL A 281 -16.74 2.38 -8.46
N ARG A 282 -15.87 3.12 -7.76
CA ARG A 282 -14.42 2.92 -7.72
C ARG A 282 -14.05 1.82 -6.73
N ALA A 283 -13.03 1.02 -7.08
CA ALA A 283 -12.31 0.16 -6.15
C ALA A 283 -10.89 -0.07 -6.67
N ASP A 284 -9.97 -0.43 -5.78
CA ASP A 284 -8.66 -0.94 -6.19
C ASP A 284 -8.75 -2.44 -6.48
N CYS A 285 -8.14 -2.87 -7.59
CA CYS A 285 -8.00 -4.27 -8.00
C CYS A 285 -6.56 -4.57 -8.43
N LYS A 286 -5.59 -3.90 -7.78
CA LYS A 286 -4.16 -3.96 -8.08
C LYS A 286 -3.28 -4.21 -6.85
N ALA A 287 -3.80 -4.01 -5.64
CA ALA A 287 -3.00 -3.92 -4.42
C ALA A 287 -2.19 -5.17 -4.07
N THR A 288 -2.70 -6.38 -4.31
CA THR A 288 -1.96 -7.63 -4.02
C THR A 288 -1.28 -8.22 -5.27
N ILE A 289 -1.31 -7.52 -6.41
CA ILE A 289 -0.62 -7.96 -7.63
C ILE A 289 0.86 -7.55 -7.55
N ALA A 290 1.75 -8.54 -7.50
CA ALA A 290 3.17 -8.34 -7.23
C ALA A 290 3.89 -7.48 -8.28
N ALA A 291 3.48 -7.57 -9.55
CA ALA A 291 4.03 -6.76 -10.64
C ALA A 291 3.82 -5.25 -10.45
N ASN A 292 2.89 -4.84 -9.57
CA ASN A 292 2.65 -3.44 -9.22
C ASN A 292 3.60 -2.92 -8.13
N TYR A 293 4.66 -3.65 -7.78
CA TYR A 293 5.68 -3.23 -6.82
C TYR A 293 7.08 -3.30 -7.41
N LYS A 294 7.93 -2.35 -7.01
CA LYS A 294 9.34 -2.31 -7.41
C LYS A 294 10.24 -2.19 -6.19
N ALA A 295 11.05 -3.22 -5.94
CA ALA A 295 12.18 -3.15 -5.02
C ALA A 295 13.38 -2.51 -5.73
N THR A 296 13.94 -1.45 -5.14
CA THR A 296 15.11 -0.72 -5.67
C THR A 296 16.18 -0.60 -4.59
N ARG A 297 17.43 -0.96 -4.90
CA ARG A 297 18.57 -0.76 -4.01
C ARG A 297 18.95 0.72 -3.95
N LEU A 298 19.19 1.25 -2.75
CA LEU A 298 19.54 2.66 -2.52
C LEU A 298 21.02 2.91 -2.22
N THR A 299 21.74 1.91 -1.70
CA THR A 299 23.19 1.99 -1.46
C THR A 299 23.97 1.43 -2.64
N GLN A 300 25.20 1.92 -2.83
CA GLN A 300 26.18 1.20 -3.66
C GLN A 300 26.69 -0.04 -2.91
N PRO A 301 27.33 -1.01 -3.60
CA PRO A 301 28.05 -2.09 -2.92
C PRO A 301 29.21 -1.53 -2.09
N ASN A 302 29.38 -2.02 -0.86
CA ASN A 302 30.60 -1.76 -0.09
C ASN A 302 31.84 -2.24 -0.87
N GLN A 303 32.90 -1.42 -0.86
CA GLN A 303 34.22 -1.84 -1.33
C GLN A 303 34.96 -2.59 -0.21
N SER A 304 35.92 -3.45 -0.58
CA SER A 304 36.77 -4.14 0.40
C SER A 304 37.46 -3.13 1.32
N GLY A 305 37.32 -3.28 2.63
CA GLY A 305 37.91 -2.35 3.60
C GLY A 305 37.22 -0.97 3.71
N GLN A 306 36.02 -0.77 3.13
CA GLN A 306 35.22 0.45 3.31
C GLN A 306 33.82 0.17 3.89
N LEU A 307 33.35 1.03 4.80
CA LEU A 307 31.99 1.06 5.38
C LEU A 307 31.28 2.40 5.09
N ASP A 308 31.62 3.08 4.00
CA ASP A 308 31.06 4.39 3.63
C ASP A 308 29.61 4.30 3.16
N GLN A 309 29.22 3.19 2.51
CA GLN A 309 27.85 2.96 2.02
C GLN A 309 26.95 2.33 3.08
N ILE A 310 27.41 1.29 3.77
CA ILE A 310 26.64 0.62 4.82
C ILE A 310 27.54 -0.17 5.77
N GLY A 311 27.23 -0.13 7.07
CA GLY A 311 27.88 -0.99 8.07
C GLY A 311 27.33 -2.42 8.08
N GLU A 312 27.60 -3.17 9.14
CA GLU A 312 26.91 -4.43 9.42
C GLU A 312 25.44 -4.13 9.81
N PRO A 313 24.43 -4.33 8.94
CA PRO A 313 23.16 -3.62 9.08
C PRO A 313 22.40 -4.00 10.36
N HIS A 314 21.80 -3.02 11.05
CA HIS A 314 20.99 -3.31 12.24
C HIS A 314 19.71 -2.46 12.33
N GLY A 315 19.78 -1.25 12.89
CA GLY A 315 18.64 -0.36 13.08
C GLY A 315 18.39 0.60 11.91
N LEU A 316 17.13 1.05 11.81
CA LEU A 316 16.62 1.93 10.76
C LEU A 316 15.67 2.97 11.38
N ALA A 317 15.81 4.25 11.04
CA ALA A 317 14.89 5.32 11.40
C ALA A 317 14.68 6.27 10.20
N ILE A 318 13.51 6.90 10.11
CA ILE A 318 13.15 7.78 8.98
C ILE A 318 12.62 9.10 9.54
N ALA A 319 13.17 10.21 9.07
CA ALA A 319 12.73 11.55 9.43
C ALA A 319 11.47 11.96 8.62
N GLY A 320 10.70 12.91 9.15
CA GLY A 320 9.50 13.44 8.46
C GLY A 320 9.78 14.11 7.11
N ASP A 321 11.02 14.53 6.85
CA ASP A 321 11.49 15.07 5.56
C ASP A 321 11.93 13.98 4.56
N GLY A 322 11.82 12.70 4.94
CA GLY A 322 12.19 11.54 4.13
C GLY A 322 13.67 11.16 4.19
N ARG A 323 14.52 11.83 4.98
CA ARG A 323 15.89 11.36 5.26
C ARG A 323 15.86 10.03 6.00
N VAL A 324 16.61 9.05 5.51
CA VAL A 324 16.65 7.69 6.05
C VAL A 324 17.97 7.46 6.76
N PHE A 325 17.93 7.26 8.07
CA PHE A 325 19.07 6.96 8.91
C PHE A 325 19.14 5.46 9.19
N TYR A 326 20.32 4.87 9.08
CA TYR A 326 20.54 3.47 9.41
C TYR A 326 21.90 3.27 10.07
N ILE A 327 22.04 2.19 10.82
CA ILE A 327 23.24 1.93 11.63
C ILE A 327 23.89 0.60 11.28
N GLY A 328 25.22 0.59 11.35
CA GLY A 328 26.06 -0.59 11.38
C GLY A 328 26.40 -0.99 12.81
N ARG A 329 26.19 -2.26 13.17
CA ARG A 329 26.44 -2.78 14.53
C ARG A 329 27.89 -2.66 14.98
N GLY A 330 28.82 -2.82 14.04
CA GLY A 330 30.26 -2.70 14.28
C GLY A 330 31.02 -4.02 14.37
N GLY A 331 30.47 -5.14 13.89
CA GLY A 331 31.25 -6.33 13.56
C GLY A 331 32.19 -6.10 12.36
N PRO A 332 32.92 -7.15 11.95
CA PRO A 332 33.95 -7.05 10.93
C PRO A 332 33.33 -6.83 9.54
N MET A 333 34.19 -6.38 8.65
CA MET A 333 33.88 -6.12 7.25
C MET A 333 34.65 -7.08 6.35
N THR A 334 34.09 -7.39 5.19
CA THR A 334 34.75 -8.23 4.19
C THR A 334 36.07 -7.57 3.75
N GLY A 335 37.18 -8.29 3.91
CA GLY A 335 38.53 -7.80 3.62
C GLY A 335 39.14 -6.87 4.68
N GLY A 336 38.48 -6.66 5.83
CA GLY A 336 39.05 -5.96 6.98
C GLY A 336 39.94 -6.83 7.87
N PRO A 337 40.55 -6.26 8.93
CA PRO A 337 41.32 -7.00 9.92
C PRO A 337 40.49 -8.08 10.62
N ALA A 338 41.14 -9.18 11.04
CA ALA A 338 40.51 -10.24 11.80
C ALA A 338 39.98 -9.73 13.16
N PRO A 339 38.82 -10.20 13.64
CA PRO A 339 38.30 -9.88 14.97
C PRO A 339 39.28 -10.25 16.10
N ILE A 340 39.44 -9.37 17.08
CA ILE A 340 40.26 -9.63 18.28
C ILE A 340 39.37 -10.36 19.30
N THR A 341 39.75 -11.58 19.68
CA THR A 341 38.99 -12.46 20.58
C THR A 341 39.69 -12.79 21.91
N ASP A 342 40.97 -12.43 22.07
CA ASP A 342 41.72 -12.58 23.32
C ASP A 342 41.40 -11.47 24.33
N TRP A 343 40.89 -11.84 25.50
CA TRP A 343 40.54 -10.91 26.59
C TRP A 343 41.74 -10.19 27.21
N ASN A 344 42.97 -10.70 27.05
CA ASN A 344 44.18 -10.02 27.52
C ASN A 344 44.52 -8.78 26.67
N ASN A 345 44.07 -8.76 25.40
CA ASN A 345 44.25 -7.64 24.50
C ASN A 345 43.36 -6.45 24.94
N PRO A 346 43.88 -5.20 24.97
CA PRO A 346 43.06 -4.02 25.32
C PRO A 346 41.96 -3.70 24.29
N ASP A 347 42.12 -4.11 23.02
CA ASP A 347 41.16 -3.87 21.92
C ASP A 347 40.24 -5.09 21.65
N ILE A 348 40.06 -5.96 22.65
CA ILE A 348 39.14 -7.11 22.62
C ILE A 348 37.74 -6.71 22.17
N GLY A 349 37.29 -7.25 21.03
CA GLY A 349 35.95 -6.97 20.49
C GLY A 349 35.76 -5.55 19.95
N LYS A 350 36.81 -4.73 19.82
CA LYS A 350 36.71 -3.34 19.36
C LYS A 350 36.22 -3.26 17.91
N GLY A 351 35.09 -2.57 17.73
CA GLY A 351 34.38 -2.44 16.46
C GLY A 351 33.95 -1.01 16.14
N GLN A 352 33.62 -0.76 14.88
CA GLN A 352 33.20 0.54 14.36
C GLN A 352 31.68 0.59 14.17
N GLY A 353 30.96 1.06 15.19
CA GLY A 353 29.52 1.30 15.11
C GLY A 353 29.25 2.50 14.20
N THR A 354 28.75 2.27 12.99
CA THR A 354 28.62 3.30 11.95
C THR A 354 27.19 3.84 11.88
N ILE A 355 27.04 5.12 11.54
CA ILE A 355 25.75 5.79 11.38
C ILE A 355 25.73 6.41 9.98
N HIS A 356 24.74 6.05 9.17
CA HIS A 356 24.60 6.47 7.79
C HIS A 356 23.31 7.25 7.58
N LEU A 357 23.32 8.11 6.57
CA LEU A 357 22.16 8.84 6.07
C LEU A 357 22.04 8.62 4.57
N TRP A 358 20.88 8.18 4.09
CA TRP A 358 20.48 8.32 2.70
C TRP A 358 19.53 9.51 2.54
N HIS A 359 19.86 10.42 1.64
CA HIS A 359 19.10 11.67 1.43
C HIS A 359 18.22 11.56 0.16
N PRO A 360 16.88 11.69 0.24
CA PRO A 360 15.97 11.42 -0.88
C PRO A 360 16.13 12.34 -2.09
N ARG A 361 16.34 13.66 -1.89
CA ARG A 361 16.50 14.61 -2.99
C ARG A 361 17.79 14.42 -3.81
N THR A 362 18.91 14.11 -3.15
CA THR A 362 20.22 13.94 -3.82
C THR A 362 20.51 12.49 -4.20
N GLN A 363 19.75 11.53 -3.64
CA GLN A 363 19.92 10.09 -3.76
C GLN A 363 21.31 9.58 -3.33
N LYS A 364 22.01 10.36 -2.48
CA LYS A 364 23.35 10.04 -1.97
C LYS A 364 23.28 9.47 -0.55
N VAL A 365 24.25 8.60 -0.27
CA VAL A 365 24.59 8.13 1.08
C VAL A 365 25.71 9.01 1.65
N SER A 366 25.69 9.28 2.95
CA SER A 366 26.81 9.83 3.71
C SER A 366 26.99 9.07 5.03
N LEU A 367 28.26 8.80 5.39
CA LEU A 367 28.62 8.40 6.75
C LEU A 367 28.51 9.63 7.67
N VAL A 368 27.58 9.57 8.62
CA VAL A 368 27.21 10.67 9.53
C VAL A 368 28.14 10.74 10.74
N ALA A 369 28.52 9.57 11.27
CA ALA A 369 29.48 9.39 12.37
C ALA A 369 29.87 7.90 12.54
N THR A 370 30.90 7.66 13.35
CA THR A 370 31.35 6.33 13.79
C THR A 370 31.63 6.35 15.30
N LEU A 371 31.29 5.27 16.00
CA LEU A 371 31.49 5.07 17.43
C LEU A 371 32.39 3.85 17.70
N ASP A 372 33.30 3.95 18.68
CA ASP A 372 34.06 2.83 19.22
C ASP A 372 33.15 1.96 20.12
N VAL A 373 32.73 0.80 19.59
CA VAL A 373 31.79 -0.12 20.27
C VAL A 373 32.43 -1.48 20.54
N PHE A 374 31.93 -2.19 21.54
CA PHE A 374 32.25 -3.61 21.74
C PHE A 374 31.27 -4.45 20.91
N GLY A 375 31.76 -5.12 19.87
CA GLY A 375 30.92 -5.91 18.95
C GLY A 375 31.65 -6.72 17.87
N ASN A 376 32.94 -6.45 17.66
CA ASN A 376 33.79 -7.13 16.67
C ASN A 376 34.55 -8.33 17.28
N LYS A 377 33.82 -9.36 17.72
CA LYS A 377 34.41 -10.65 18.12
C LYS A 377 34.20 -11.78 17.08
N GLY A 378 33.74 -11.42 15.87
CA GLY A 378 33.44 -12.38 14.81
C GLY A 378 32.27 -13.31 15.12
N GLY A 379 32.15 -14.40 14.36
CA GLY A 379 31.19 -15.48 14.59
C GLY A 379 31.83 -16.73 15.24
N GLY A 380 31.01 -17.77 15.45
CA GLY A 380 31.45 -19.06 16.00
C GLY A 380 30.63 -19.54 17.19
N ASP A 381 31.31 -20.08 18.19
CA ASP A 381 30.74 -20.46 19.49
C ASP A 381 30.26 -19.24 20.29
N GLU A 382 29.33 -19.45 21.23
CA GLU A 382 28.77 -18.39 22.07
C GLU A 382 29.79 -17.71 23.00
N LEU A 383 30.83 -18.42 23.45
CA LEU A 383 31.91 -17.84 24.26
C LEU A 383 32.90 -17.01 23.43
N THR A 384 32.91 -17.21 22.11
CA THR A 384 33.79 -16.50 21.17
C THR A 384 33.11 -15.27 20.57
N LYS A 385 31.92 -15.42 19.99
CA LYS A 385 31.22 -14.34 19.26
C LYS A 385 30.63 -13.26 20.18
N SER A 386 30.18 -12.16 19.60
CA SER A 386 29.41 -11.12 20.31
C SER A 386 28.39 -10.46 19.39
N GLU A 387 27.16 -10.32 19.90
CA GLU A 387 26.07 -9.55 19.27
C GLU A 387 26.00 -8.10 19.79
N GLU A 388 26.85 -7.71 20.75
CA GLU A 388 26.90 -6.32 21.24
C GLU A 388 27.33 -5.33 20.13
N GLY A 389 27.14 -4.03 20.33
CA GLY A 389 27.61 -3.02 19.38
C GLY A 389 26.73 -1.78 19.38
N LEU A 390 26.49 -1.20 18.20
CA LEU A 390 25.49 -0.16 17.96
C LEU A 390 24.17 -0.81 17.49
N LEU A 391 23.16 -0.84 18.35
CA LEU A 391 22.01 -1.73 18.22
C LEU A 391 20.69 -1.03 17.84
N GLY A 392 20.47 0.19 18.34
CA GLY A 392 19.23 0.93 18.10
C GLY A 392 19.48 2.37 17.69
N ILE A 393 18.59 2.90 16.85
CA ILE A 393 18.54 4.31 16.48
C ILE A 393 17.08 4.76 16.49
N ALA A 394 16.80 5.89 17.15
CA ALA A 394 15.52 6.58 17.09
C ALA A 394 15.76 8.08 16.88
N LEU A 395 14.89 8.72 16.10
CA LEU A 395 14.88 10.17 15.97
C LEU A 395 13.84 10.74 16.93
N ASP A 396 14.13 11.89 17.53
CA ASP A 396 13.17 12.58 18.38
C ASP A 396 11.88 12.95 17.62
N PRO A 397 10.69 12.97 18.26
CA PRO A 397 9.46 13.43 17.61
C PRO A 397 9.57 14.86 17.04
N LYS A 398 10.46 15.70 17.58
CA LYS A 398 10.79 17.05 17.09
C LYS A 398 12.13 17.11 16.36
N PHE A 399 12.60 16.01 15.77
CA PHE A 399 13.90 15.93 15.09
C PHE A 399 14.16 17.04 14.05
N ALA A 400 13.11 17.52 13.36
CA ALA A 400 13.21 18.64 12.42
C ALA A 400 13.58 19.99 13.08
N GLU A 401 13.27 20.15 14.38
CA GLU A 401 13.56 21.35 15.18
C GLU A 401 14.87 21.20 15.97
N ASN A 402 15.09 20.05 16.61
CA ASN A 402 16.17 19.85 17.59
C ASN A 402 17.36 19.01 17.09
N GLY A 403 17.22 18.28 15.96
CA GLY A 403 18.24 17.37 15.43
C GLY A 403 18.60 16.20 16.35
N TRP A 404 17.78 15.88 17.35
CA TRP A 404 18.14 14.87 18.37
C TRP A 404 18.02 13.43 17.85
N VAL A 405 19.11 12.69 18.00
CA VAL A 405 19.24 11.27 17.65
C VAL A 405 19.54 10.48 18.91
N TYR A 406 18.75 9.45 19.19
CA TYR A 406 18.94 8.52 20.29
C TYR A 406 19.59 7.24 19.79
N LEU A 407 20.66 6.79 20.44
CA LEU A 407 21.39 5.57 20.11
C LEU A 407 21.40 4.61 21.29
N HIS A 408 21.13 3.33 21.02
CA HIS A 408 21.28 2.24 21.99
C HIS A 408 22.52 1.42 21.61
N TYR A 409 23.53 1.38 22.47
CA TYR A 409 24.83 0.80 22.15
C TYR A 409 25.66 0.40 23.37
N THR A 410 26.73 -0.36 23.13
CA THR A 410 27.70 -0.84 24.11
C THR A 410 29.07 -0.22 23.82
N PRO A 411 29.47 0.87 24.50
CA PRO A 411 30.74 1.54 24.24
C PRO A 411 31.92 0.64 24.61
N HIS A 412 32.94 0.55 23.72
CA HIS A 412 34.13 -0.27 24.00
C HIS A 412 34.85 0.16 25.28
N SER A 413 34.88 1.45 25.58
CA SER A 413 35.50 2.02 26.79
C SER A 413 34.80 1.66 28.10
N GLN A 414 33.69 0.91 28.07
CA GLN A 414 32.88 0.55 29.25
C GLN A 414 32.80 -0.97 29.46
N ILE A 415 33.76 -1.72 28.93
CA ILE A 415 33.94 -3.15 29.24
C ILE A 415 34.90 -3.35 30.42
N ASN A 416 34.61 -4.35 31.24
CA ASN A 416 35.52 -4.88 32.24
C ASN A 416 36.05 -6.24 31.73
N ARG A 417 37.31 -6.25 31.31
CA ARG A 417 37.98 -7.43 30.75
C ARG A 417 38.29 -8.50 31.80
N ASP A 418 38.30 -8.16 33.09
CA ASP A 418 38.52 -9.14 34.15
C ASP A 418 37.24 -9.91 34.47
N THR A 419 36.09 -9.24 34.57
CA THR A 419 34.81 -9.86 34.92
C THR A 419 33.96 -10.25 33.72
N HIS A 420 34.40 -9.90 32.50
CA HIS A 420 33.63 -10.03 31.26
C HIS A 420 32.23 -9.40 31.40
N MET A 421 32.19 -8.19 31.95
CA MET A 421 30.98 -7.36 32.06
C MET A 421 31.10 -6.14 31.15
N GLY A 422 29.97 -5.66 30.61
CA GLY A 422 29.90 -4.43 29.83
C GLY A 422 28.73 -3.56 30.29
N GLN A 423 28.69 -2.32 29.81
CA GLN A 423 27.57 -1.40 30.08
C GLN A 423 26.88 -1.03 28.77
N ARG A 424 25.59 -1.38 28.67
CA ARG A 424 24.72 -0.83 27.61
C ARG A 424 24.27 0.57 27.99
N ARG A 425 24.11 1.43 26.98
CA ARG A 425 23.64 2.81 27.11
C ARG A 425 22.55 3.12 26.11
N VAL A 426 21.61 3.97 26.53
CA VAL A 426 20.78 4.78 25.65
C VAL A 426 21.26 6.23 25.82
N SER A 427 21.88 6.77 24.78
CA SER A 427 22.40 8.14 24.78
C SER A 427 21.74 8.98 23.67
N ARG A 428 21.56 10.27 23.93
CA ARG A 428 21.11 11.27 22.95
C ARG A 428 22.31 12.08 22.43
N PHE A 429 22.31 12.33 21.14
CA PHE A 429 23.26 13.18 20.42
C PHE A 429 22.50 14.20 19.56
N THR A 430 23.16 15.25 19.11
CA THR A 430 22.61 16.28 18.22
C THR A 430 23.23 16.18 16.83
N LEU A 431 22.39 16.11 15.80
CA LEU A 431 22.79 16.23 14.40
C LEU A 431 22.91 17.72 14.01
N ASN A 432 24.02 18.10 13.39
CA ASN A 432 24.09 19.38 12.68
C ASN A 432 23.35 19.23 11.33
N HIS A 433 22.26 19.98 11.13
CA HIS A 433 21.43 19.89 9.91
C HIS A 433 22.10 20.47 8.66
N GLU A 434 23.06 21.38 8.81
CA GLU A 434 23.80 21.99 7.69
C GLU A 434 24.82 21.00 7.11
N THR A 435 25.62 20.38 7.98
CA THR A 435 26.66 19.42 7.56
C THR A 435 26.15 17.99 7.42
N ASN A 436 25.00 17.66 8.03
CA ASN A 436 24.49 16.31 8.22
C ASN A 436 25.48 15.36 8.94
N THR A 437 26.25 15.90 9.88
CA THR A 437 27.17 15.14 10.76
C THR A 437 26.66 15.14 12.20
N LEU A 438 26.87 14.03 12.92
CA LEU A 438 26.47 13.91 14.33
C LEU A 438 27.58 14.46 15.24
N ASP A 439 27.24 15.41 16.11
CA ASP A 439 28.19 15.93 17.11
C ASP A 439 28.34 14.92 18.26
N LEU A 440 29.44 14.18 18.26
CA LEU A 440 29.73 13.19 19.31
C LEU A 440 30.03 13.82 20.68
N THR A 441 30.37 15.11 20.74
CA THR A 441 30.62 15.81 22.02
C THR A 441 29.31 16.22 22.72
N SER A 442 28.19 16.17 22.01
CA SER A 442 26.85 16.48 22.53
C SER A 442 26.20 15.37 23.39
N GLU A 443 26.90 14.25 23.63
CA GLU A 443 26.35 13.06 24.30
C GLU A 443 25.66 13.39 25.63
N LYS A 444 24.41 12.93 25.76
CA LYS A 444 23.71 12.78 27.04
C LYS A 444 23.37 11.31 27.25
N VAL A 445 23.93 10.69 28.29
CA VAL A 445 23.55 9.32 28.69
C VAL A 445 22.25 9.37 29.50
N LEU A 446 21.14 8.92 28.91
CA LEU A 446 19.84 8.89 29.57
C LEU A 446 19.72 7.69 30.52
N LEU A 447 20.06 6.51 30.01
CA LEU A 447 19.92 5.25 30.73
C LEU A 447 21.14 4.38 30.48
N LYS A 448 21.61 3.70 31.53
CA LYS A 448 22.73 2.75 31.47
C LYS A 448 22.50 1.59 32.42
N TRP A 449 22.96 0.40 32.03
CA TRP A 449 22.87 -0.81 32.85
C TRP A 449 23.93 -1.82 32.47
N ASP A 450 24.27 -2.71 33.41
CA ASP A 450 25.32 -3.69 33.22
C ASP A 450 24.78 -4.96 32.57
N VAL A 451 25.64 -5.59 31.78
CA VAL A 451 25.38 -6.82 31.02
C VAL A 451 26.57 -7.76 31.10
N GLN A 452 26.33 -9.06 31.09
CA GLN A 452 27.41 -10.03 30.93
C GLN A 452 27.80 -10.08 29.43
N ILE A 453 29.09 -10.10 29.14
CA ILE A 453 29.65 -10.17 27.78
C ILE A 453 30.65 -11.33 27.64
N HIS A 454 30.62 -12.30 28.57
CA HIS A 454 31.42 -13.51 28.51
C HIS A 454 30.91 -14.45 27.42
N SER A 455 29.60 -14.69 27.44
CA SER A 455 28.86 -15.44 26.45
C SER A 455 27.99 -14.47 25.65
N CYS A 456 27.87 -14.68 24.35
CA CYS A 456 26.70 -14.23 23.62
C CYS A 456 25.43 -14.96 24.17
N CYS A 457 24.21 -14.64 23.78
CA CYS A 457 23.75 -13.76 22.70
C CYS A 457 22.59 -12.90 23.26
N HIS A 458 21.70 -12.41 22.41
CA HIS A 458 20.42 -11.79 22.79
C HIS A 458 20.59 -10.42 23.44
N VAL A 459 20.88 -9.44 22.59
CA VAL A 459 21.09 -8.04 22.98
C VAL A 459 19.82 -7.17 22.82
N GLY A 460 18.85 -7.62 22.03
CA GLY A 460 17.68 -6.81 21.64
C GLY A 460 18.07 -5.74 20.63
N GLY A 461 17.71 -4.47 20.88
CA GLY A 461 18.36 -3.34 20.20
C GLY A 461 17.47 -2.15 19.87
N ASP A 462 16.35 -2.37 19.19
CA ASP A 462 15.59 -1.28 18.56
C ASP A 462 14.87 -0.36 19.57
N MET A 463 14.58 0.86 19.10
CA MET A 463 13.93 1.91 19.88
C MET A 463 12.87 2.62 19.05
N VAL A 464 11.77 3.04 19.68
CA VAL A 464 10.67 3.74 19.00
C VAL A 464 9.91 4.65 19.96
N PHE A 465 9.44 5.79 19.47
CA PHE A 465 8.59 6.71 20.23
C PHE A 465 7.10 6.41 20.03
N ASP A 466 6.28 6.60 21.07
CA ASP A 466 4.81 6.72 20.93
C ASP A 466 4.36 8.16 20.65
N SER A 467 3.06 8.36 20.39
CA SER A 467 2.49 9.68 20.07
C SER A 467 2.60 10.70 21.22
N LYS A 468 2.86 10.23 22.44
CA LYS A 468 3.11 11.04 23.65
C LYS A 468 4.60 11.32 23.86
N GLY A 469 5.45 10.83 22.96
CA GLY A 469 6.90 10.96 23.00
C GLY A 469 7.54 10.22 24.16
N ASN A 470 6.98 9.08 24.59
CA ASN A 470 7.70 8.12 25.43
C ASN A 470 8.56 7.24 24.52
N LEU A 471 9.80 6.98 24.92
CA LEU A 471 10.75 6.13 24.23
C LEU A 471 10.63 4.69 24.75
N TYR A 472 10.32 3.75 23.85
CA TYR A 472 10.35 2.31 24.10
C TYR A 472 11.73 1.79 23.68
N ILE A 473 12.33 0.95 24.52
CA ILE A 473 13.70 0.43 24.34
C ILE A 473 13.68 -1.09 24.51
N ALA A 474 14.10 -1.82 23.48
CA ALA A 474 14.15 -3.28 23.53
C ALA A 474 15.50 -3.78 24.06
N THR A 475 15.46 -4.60 25.11
CA THR A 475 16.66 -5.21 25.73
C THR A 475 16.56 -6.73 25.69
N GLY A 476 17.59 -7.38 25.17
CA GLY A 476 17.69 -8.84 25.21
C GLY A 476 18.15 -9.36 26.57
N ASP A 477 17.86 -10.63 26.85
CA ASP A 477 18.08 -11.27 28.16
C ASP A 477 19.54 -11.56 28.49
N THR A 478 20.41 -11.48 27.48
CA THR A 478 21.85 -11.73 27.56
C THR A 478 22.20 -13.09 28.21
N ASN A 479 21.42 -14.14 27.92
CA ASN A 479 21.64 -15.50 28.41
C ASN A 479 21.60 -16.56 27.30
N SER A 480 22.35 -17.64 27.50
CA SER A 480 22.41 -18.81 26.62
C SER A 480 21.36 -19.87 26.98
N SER A 481 20.76 -20.48 25.95
CA SER A 481 19.98 -21.72 26.05
C SER A 481 20.81 -22.98 25.75
N GLY A 482 22.05 -22.84 25.26
CA GLY A 482 22.93 -23.95 24.90
C GLY A 482 23.27 -24.86 26.09
N PHE A 483 23.44 -24.28 27.29
CA PHE A 483 23.68 -25.01 28.54
C PHE A 483 22.39 -25.57 29.18
N SER A 484 21.34 -25.74 28.38
CA SER A 484 20.04 -26.31 28.74
C SER A 484 19.41 -27.05 27.55
N ASP A 485 20.25 -27.67 26.71
CA ASP A 485 19.87 -28.47 25.55
C ASP A 485 19.00 -27.71 24.52
N GLY A 486 19.12 -26.37 24.51
CA GLY A 486 18.31 -25.47 23.69
C GLY A 486 16.93 -25.11 24.28
N TYR A 487 16.54 -25.63 25.45
CA TYR A 487 15.25 -25.28 26.09
C TYR A 487 15.36 -23.97 26.90
N SER A 488 14.49 -23.78 27.89
CA SER A 488 14.56 -22.68 28.86
C SER A 488 15.98 -22.45 29.38
N GLY A 489 16.46 -21.20 29.32
CA GLY A 489 17.71 -20.79 29.96
C GLY A 489 17.51 -20.65 31.47
N ASN A 490 17.39 -21.76 32.19
CA ASN A 490 17.14 -21.82 33.63
C ASN A 490 18.22 -22.60 34.40
N ASN A 491 19.45 -22.61 33.89
CA ASN A 491 20.59 -23.28 34.50
C ASN A 491 21.60 -22.25 35.07
N PRO A 492 21.64 -22.00 36.39
CA PRO A 492 22.55 -21.02 36.99
C PRO A 492 23.99 -21.52 37.19
N ALA A 493 24.28 -22.81 36.95
CA ALA A 493 25.62 -23.35 37.20
C ALA A 493 26.70 -22.79 36.24
N PRO A 494 26.49 -22.66 34.92
CA PRO A 494 27.35 -21.88 34.04
C PRO A 494 27.41 -20.43 34.50
N ASN A 495 28.58 -20.04 35.01
CA ASN A 495 28.85 -18.69 35.48
C ASN A 495 30.32 -18.33 35.25
N PHE A 496 30.58 -17.04 35.06
CA PHE A 496 31.94 -16.51 34.99
C PHE A 496 32.13 -15.50 36.12
N LYS A 497 33.11 -15.76 36.99
CA LYS A 497 33.41 -14.95 38.19
C LYS A 497 32.16 -14.54 39.00
N GLY A 498 31.22 -15.46 39.17
CA GLY A 498 30.00 -15.27 39.96
C GLY A 498 28.79 -14.72 39.20
N VAL A 499 28.90 -14.39 37.90
CA VAL A 499 27.75 -13.98 37.07
C VAL A 499 27.32 -15.13 36.17
N SER A 500 26.10 -15.64 36.36
CA SER A 500 25.55 -16.67 35.48
C SER A 500 25.10 -16.11 34.13
N PHE A 501 25.40 -16.85 33.06
CA PHE A 501 25.08 -16.53 31.67
C PHE A 501 24.14 -17.56 31.01
N ALA A 502 23.54 -18.47 31.79
CA ALA A 502 22.57 -19.47 31.33
C ALA A 502 21.29 -19.53 32.21
N ASP A 503 21.02 -18.44 32.96
CA ASP A 503 19.90 -18.30 33.89
C ASP A 503 19.14 -17.00 33.61
N ALA A 504 18.31 -17.00 32.56
CA ALA A 504 17.43 -15.89 32.18
C ALA A 504 16.38 -15.54 33.26
N ARG A 505 16.24 -16.35 34.33
CA ARG A 505 15.51 -15.97 35.54
C ARG A 505 16.21 -14.84 36.30
N ARG A 506 17.54 -14.72 36.20
CA ARG A 506 18.33 -13.58 36.72
C ARG A 506 18.02 -12.27 35.99
N THR A 507 17.66 -12.34 34.70
CA THR A 507 17.44 -11.19 33.82
C THR A 507 15.96 -11.05 33.42
N ALA A 508 15.52 -11.70 32.33
CA ALA A 508 14.17 -11.60 31.77
C ALA A 508 13.06 -11.83 32.82
N GLY A 509 13.24 -12.85 33.66
CA GLY A 509 12.33 -13.22 34.75
C GLY A 509 12.47 -12.41 36.05
N ASN A 510 13.51 -11.58 36.17
CA ASN A 510 13.77 -10.75 37.34
C ASN A 510 13.11 -9.37 37.17
N THR A 511 12.38 -8.94 38.19
CA THR A 511 11.70 -7.64 38.21
C THR A 511 12.64 -6.48 38.50
N ASN A 512 13.85 -6.75 39.01
CA ASN A 512 14.86 -5.75 39.40
C ASN A 512 16.03 -5.63 38.38
N ASP A 513 15.91 -6.25 37.20
CA ASP A 513 16.93 -6.24 36.14
C ASP A 513 16.34 -5.66 34.84
N LEU A 514 17.13 -4.87 34.10
CA LEU A 514 16.68 -4.22 32.86
C LEU A 514 16.85 -5.07 31.59
N ASN A 515 17.47 -6.25 31.67
CA ASN A 515 17.70 -7.16 30.54
C ASN A 515 16.51 -8.12 30.32
N GLY A 516 16.24 -8.46 29.07
CA GLY A 516 15.10 -9.29 28.67
C GLY A 516 13.75 -8.58 28.87
N LYS A 517 13.70 -7.28 28.53
CA LYS A 517 12.58 -6.36 28.77
C LYS A 517 12.23 -5.56 27.51
N ILE A 518 11.08 -4.89 27.58
CA ILE A 518 10.87 -3.63 26.86
C ILE A 518 10.70 -2.54 27.92
N LEU A 519 11.62 -1.59 27.92
CA LEU A 519 11.60 -0.45 28.82
C LEU A 519 10.79 0.68 28.18
N ARG A 520 10.20 1.55 29.01
CA ARG A 520 9.52 2.76 28.55
C ARG A 520 9.84 3.92 29.48
N ILE A 521 10.48 4.95 28.91
CA ILE A 521 10.89 6.18 29.61
C ILE A 521 10.35 7.41 28.86
N LYS A 522 10.31 8.56 29.52
CA LYS A 522 10.05 9.86 28.89
C LYS A 522 11.36 10.66 28.91
N PRO A 523 12.09 10.79 27.78
CA PRO A 523 13.27 11.66 27.69
C PRO A 523 12.96 13.11 28.09
N ASN A 524 13.89 13.73 28.82
CA ASN A 524 13.90 15.15 29.15
C ASN A 524 15.00 15.89 28.38
N ASP A 525 14.80 17.19 28.16
CA ASP A 525 15.69 18.05 27.36
C ASP A 525 17.12 18.16 27.92
N ASP A 526 17.29 18.02 29.24
CA ASP A 526 18.58 18.06 29.94
C ASP A 526 19.42 16.78 29.78
N GLY A 527 18.81 15.69 29.26
CA GLY A 527 19.42 14.37 29.15
C GLY A 527 19.03 13.40 30.27
N THR A 528 18.14 13.78 31.19
CA THR A 528 17.52 12.86 32.15
C THR A 528 16.27 12.20 31.53
N TYR A 529 15.51 11.45 32.33
CA TYR A 529 14.21 10.92 31.93
C TYR A 529 13.23 10.87 33.11
N ALA A 530 11.94 10.88 32.82
CA ALA A 530 10.87 10.53 33.75
C ALA A 530 10.31 9.12 33.46
N VAL A 531 9.70 8.48 34.46
CA VAL A 531 8.99 7.21 34.29
C VAL A 531 7.52 7.48 33.94
N PRO A 532 6.99 7.03 32.78
CA PRO A 532 5.59 7.23 32.42
C PRO A 532 4.62 6.37 33.23
N GLU A 533 3.45 6.92 33.55
CA GLU A 533 2.35 6.18 34.18
C GLU A 533 1.91 4.97 33.33
N GLY A 534 1.56 3.87 34.00
CA GLY A 534 1.16 2.62 33.35
C GLY A 534 2.32 1.70 32.95
N ASN A 535 3.55 1.98 33.42
CA ASN A 535 4.61 0.96 33.46
C ASN A 535 4.23 -0.18 34.42
N LEU A 536 4.88 -1.34 34.27
CA LEU A 536 4.50 -2.59 34.96
C LEU A 536 4.67 -2.50 36.48
N PHE A 537 5.63 -1.71 36.95
CA PHE A 537 5.92 -1.51 38.36
C PHE A 537 5.83 -0.02 38.72
N ASN A 538 4.93 0.30 39.65
CA ASN A 538 4.80 1.64 40.20
C ASN A 538 5.91 1.88 41.26
N PRO A 539 6.72 2.94 41.15
CA PRO A 539 7.79 3.23 42.11
C PRO A 539 7.30 3.52 43.54
N GLY A 540 6.01 3.85 43.74
CA GLY A 540 5.39 4.02 45.06
C GLY A 540 4.75 2.75 45.64
N ALA A 541 4.85 1.59 44.97
CA ALA A 541 4.22 0.35 45.44
C ALA A 541 5.08 -0.39 46.52
N PRO A 542 4.48 -1.26 47.35
CA PRO A 542 5.23 -2.14 48.24
C PRO A 542 6.24 -2.99 47.44
N GLN A 543 7.45 -3.19 47.99
CA GLN A 543 8.58 -3.84 47.31
C GLN A 543 9.00 -3.12 46.01
N ALA A 544 9.05 -1.79 46.02
CA ALA A 544 9.58 -0.98 44.92
C ALA A 544 11.10 -1.14 44.75
N ASP A 545 11.83 -1.33 45.86
CA ASP A 545 13.27 -1.67 45.93
C ASP A 545 13.64 -2.96 45.17
N LYS A 546 12.65 -3.82 44.93
CA LYS A 546 12.77 -5.08 44.19
C LYS A 546 12.27 -4.98 42.75
N THR A 547 12.07 -3.78 42.23
CA THR A 547 11.51 -3.55 40.90
C THR A 547 12.16 -2.38 40.18
N ARG A 548 12.30 -2.50 38.85
CA ARG A 548 12.69 -1.39 38.00
C ARG A 548 11.46 -0.70 37.41
N PRO A 549 11.15 0.56 37.79
CA PRO A 549 9.96 1.26 37.32
C PRO A 549 10.01 1.59 35.81
N GLU A 550 11.18 1.50 35.16
CA GLU A 550 11.36 1.66 33.71
C GLU A 550 10.73 0.50 32.90
N ILE A 551 10.43 -0.64 33.52
CA ILE A 551 9.88 -1.83 32.84
C ILE A 551 8.42 -1.58 32.41
N TYR A 552 8.18 -1.60 31.10
CA TYR A 552 6.82 -1.70 30.53
C TYR A 552 6.45 -3.16 30.25
N VAL A 553 7.40 -3.95 29.74
CA VAL A 553 7.21 -5.37 29.46
C VAL A 553 8.37 -6.18 30.02
N MET A 554 8.06 -7.31 30.65
CA MET A 554 9.06 -8.29 31.09
C MET A 554 8.84 -9.67 30.45
N GLY A 555 9.79 -10.57 30.65
CA GLY A 555 9.74 -11.93 30.11
C GLY A 555 9.94 -11.97 28.59
N MET A 556 10.95 -11.25 28.10
CA MET A 556 11.40 -11.26 26.71
C MET A 556 12.77 -11.94 26.60
N ARG A 557 13.04 -12.66 25.49
CA ARG A 557 14.35 -13.28 25.21
C ARG A 557 15.22 -12.34 24.37
N ASN A 558 14.93 -12.20 23.07
CA ASN A 558 15.69 -11.34 22.16
C ASN A 558 14.79 -10.44 21.29
N PRO A 559 14.16 -9.38 21.85
CA PRO A 559 13.32 -8.46 21.09
C PRO A 559 14.19 -7.53 20.24
N SER A 560 14.38 -7.87 18.96
CA SER A 560 15.30 -7.15 18.07
C SER A 560 14.68 -5.88 17.47
N ARG A 561 13.38 -5.88 17.14
CA ARG A 561 12.68 -4.80 16.41
C ARG A 561 11.36 -4.41 17.05
N LEU A 562 11.08 -3.11 17.09
CA LEU A 562 9.88 -2.50 17.68
C LEU A 562 9.14 -1.60 16.69
N TRP A 563 7.82 -1.61 16.77
CA TRP A 563 6.95 -0.64 16.11
C TRP A 563 5.88 -0.14 17.07
N VAL A 564 5.61 1.16 17.10
CA VAL A 564 4.42 1.73 17.74
C VAL A 564 3.53 2.31 16.66
N ASP A 565 2.30 1.82 16.57
CA ASP A 565 1.28 2.40 15.71
C ASP A 565 0.80 3.73 16.30
N GLN A 566 1.28 4.84 15.75
CA GLN A 566 0.99 6.20 16.22
C GLN A 566 -0.52 6.54 16.26
N LYS A 567 -1.37 5.78 15.55
CA LYS A 567 -2.84 5.93 15.57
C LYS A 567 -3.48 5.36 16.84
N THR A 568 -2.84 4.39 17.50
CA THR A 568 -3.40 3.64 18.65
C THR A 568 -2.50 3.59 19.88
N ASP A 569 -1.23 4.01 19.77
CA ASP A 569 -0.14 3.75 20.73
C ASP A 569 0.09 2.26 21.06
N ASN A 570 -0.46 1.34 20.26
CA ASN A 570 -0.19 -0.09 20.43
C ASN A 570 1.24 -0.42 19.99
N LEU A 571 1.95 -1.15 20.85
CA LEU A 571 3.30 -1.64 20.60
C LEU A 571 3.25 -3.01 19.92
N TYR A 572 3.97 -3.15 18.82
CA TYR A 572 4.16 -4.39 18.07
C TYR A 572 5.63 -4.80 18.19
N VAL A 573 5.87 -6.05 18.56
CA VAL A 573 7.21 -6.59 18.81
C VAL A 573 7.32 -8.04 18.36
N GLY A 574 8.52 -8.42 17.95
CA GLY A 574 8.91 -9.79 17.65
C GLY A 574 10.25 -10.13 18.28
N TRP A 575 10.44 -11.38 18.68
CA TRP A 575 11.65 -11.84 19.37
C TRP A 575 11.99 -13.31 19.10
N VAL A 576 13.29 -13.59 19.17
CA VAL A 576 13.87 -14.92 18.89
C VAL A 576 13.74 -15.86 20.10
N GLY A 577 13.24 -17.07 19.87
CA GLY A 577 13.08 -18.15 20.85
C GLY A 577 14.37 -18.95 21.13
N PRO A 578 14.34 -19.89 22.10
CA PRO A 578 15.50 -20.69 22.48
C PRO A 578 15.79 -21.81 21.48
N ASP A 579 16.94 -22.48 21.55
CA ASP A 579 17.50 -23.21 20.41
C ASP A 579 17.06 -24.68 20.23
N ALA A 580 16.08 -25.17 21.00
CA ALA A 580 15.59 -26.55 20.96
C ALA A 580 14.90 -26.89 19.62
N GLY A 581 15.49 -27.80 18.85
CA GLY A 581 14.98 -28.17 17.52
C GLY A 581 13.65 -28.94 17.49
N ALA A 582 13.16 -29.43 18.63
CA ALA A 582 11.95 -30.26 18.76
C ALA A 582 11.29 -30.07 20.14
N PRO A 583 9.98 -30.38 20.30
CA PRO A 583 9.33 -30.39 21.61
C PRO A 583 9.81 -31.56 22.47
N SER A 584 9.69 -31.43 23.79
CA SER A 584 10.06 -32.46 24.76
C SER A 584 8.99 -32.66 25.82
N THR A 585 8.54 -33.90 25.96
CA THR A 585 7.71 -34.38 27.09
C THR A 585 8.39 -34.21 28.46
N THR A 586 9.71 -33.99 28.48
CA THR A 586 10.49 -33.73 29.70
C THR A 586 10.67 -32.24 29.97
N TRP A 587 11.04 -31.44 28.95
CA TRP A 587 11.51 -30.06 29.16
C TRP A 587 10.54 -28.96 28.70
N GLY A 588 9.62 -29.26 27.78
CA GLY A 588 8.63 -28.31 27.26
C GLY A 588 8.73 -28.07 25.75
N PRO A 589 8.30 -26.88 25.27
CA PRO A 589 8.19 -26.60 23.84
C PRO A 589 9.56 -26.44 23.14
N ALA A 590 9.52 -26.56 21.81
CA ALA A 590 10.64 -26.29 20.91
C ALA A 590 11.01 -24.79 20.85
N LYS A 591 11.95 -24.43 19.96
CA LYS A 591 12.22 -23.04 19.56
C LYS A 591 10.96 -22.36 19.05
N TYR A 592 10.42 -21.42 19.84
CA TYR A 592 9.34 -20.54 19.44
C TYR A 592 9.81 -19.10 19.29
N ASP A 593 10.05 -18.71 18.04
CA ASP A 593 10.10 -17.32 17.64
C ASP A 593 8.68 -16.74 17.65
N GLN A 594 8.55 -15.51 18.12
CA GLN A 594 7.27 -14.99 18.59
C GLN A 594 7.03 -13.54 18.17
N PHE A 595 5.77 -13.16 18.01
CA PHE A 595 5.33 -11.78 17.88
C PHE A 595 4.10 -11.51 18.74
N ALA A 596 3.98 -10.28 19.25
CA ALA A 596 2.84 -9.85 20.06
C ALA A 596 2.43 -8.38 19.82
N VAL A 597 1.13 -8.13 19.98
CA VAL A 597 0.51 -6.81 20.06
C VAL A 597 0.28 -6.46 21.53
N ILE A 598 0.99 -5.45 22.02
CA ILE A 598 1.06 -5.06 23.43
C ILE A 598 0.28 -3.76 23.63
N THR A 599 -0.96 -3.89 24.08
CA THR A 599 -1.87 -2.78 24.37
C THR A 599 -1.76 -2.24 25.81
N LYS A 600 -1.06 -2.97 26.70
CA LYS A 600 -0.80 -2.59 28.10
C LYS A 600 0.40 -3.35 28.66
N ALA A 601 1.11 -2.75 29.63
CA ALA A 601 2.24 -3.35 30.35
C ALA A 601 1.95 -4.79 30.86
N GLY A 602 2.96 -5.68 30.87
CA GLY A 602 2.77 -7.09 31.25
C GLY A 602 4.01 -7.98 31.22
N ASN A 603 3.82 -9.27 31.50
CA ASN A 603 4.85 -10.32 31.40
C ASN A 603 4.50 -11.26 30.22
N HIS A 604 5.44 -11.47 29.30
CA HIS A 604 5.29 -12.35 28.12
C HIS A 604 5.94 -13.74 28.29
N GLY A 605 6.37 -14.05 29.51
CA GLY A 605 6.53 -15.42 30.00
C GLY A 605 7.94 -15.96 30.04
N TRP A 606 8.89 -15.48 29.22
CA TRP A 606 10.24 -16.03 29.19
C TRP A 606 10.99 -15.80 30.53
N PRO A 607 11.75 -16.79 31.07
CA PRO A 607 12.04 -18.12 30.54
C PRO A 607 11.07 -19.23 30.99
N TYR A 608 9.93 -18.88 31.59
CA TYR A 608 8.98 -19.82 32.19
C TYR A 608 7.98 -20.40 31.19
N CYS A 609 7.39 -19.55 30.34
CA CYS A 609 6.34 -19.92 29.40
C CYS A 609 6.50 -19.18 28.06
N VAL A 610 6.01 -19.77 26.96
CA VAL A 610 6.02 -19.20 25.60
C VAL A 610 4.71 -19.50 24.84
N GLY A 611 4.54 -18.90 23.65
CA GLY A 611 3.38 -19.11 22.79
C GLY A 611 2.06 -18.74 23.48
N ASN A 612 1.09 -19.64 23.44
CA ASN A 612 -0.20 -19.53 24.15
C ASN A 612 -0.14 -20.11 25.58
N LYS A 613 0.81 -19.61 26.40
CA LYS A 613 1.11 -20.08 27.77
C LYS A 613 1.53 -21.56 27.85
N GLN A 614 2.45 -21.98 26.99
CA GLN A 614 3.07 -23.30 27.06
C GLN A 614 4.26 -23.27 28.05
N PRO A 615 4.21 -23.96 29.19
CA PRO A 615 5.27 -23.92 30.21
C PRO A 615 6.49 -24.78 29.85
N TYR A 616 7.67 -24.29 30.21
CA TYR A 616 8.86 -25.13 30.40
C TYR A 616 8.84 -25.81 31.77
N ARG A 617 9.75 -26.76 31.97
CA ARG A 617 9.97 -27.43 33.25
C ARG A 617 11.18 -26.85 33.98
N ASP A 618 11.10 -26.67 35.30
CA ASP A 618 12.23 -26.14 36.07
C ASP A 618 13.34 -27.19 36.25
N ARG A 619 14.59 -26.74 36.36
CA ARG A 619 15.76 -27.60 36.55
C ARG A 619 16.13 -27.71 38.02
N ASN A 620 16.35 -28.94 38.49
CA ASN A 620 16.83 -29.19 39.84
C ASN A 620 18.28 -28.72 40.01
N LEU A 621 18.71 -28.41 41.23
CA LEU A 621 20.08 -27.97 41.52
C LEU A 621 20.62 -28.70 42.75
N PRO A 622 21.91 -29.08 42.77
CA PRO A 622 22.97 -28.75 41.81
C PRO A 622 22.98 -29.62 40.53
N ASP A 623 22.00 -30.51 40.33
CA ASP A 623 21.92 -31.41 39.17
C ASP A 623 20.86 -30.98 38.15
N PRO A 624 21.20 -30.11 37.17
CA PRO A 624 20.26 -29.56 36.19
C PRO A 624 19.72 -30.59 35.20
N THR A 625 20.21 -31.84 35.21
CA THR A 625 19.68 -32.91 34.36
C THR A 625 18.35 -33.46 34.88
N LYS A 626 18.05 -33.25 36.17
CA LYS A 626 16.81 -33.69 36.80
C LYS A 626 15.74 -32.59 36.73
N PRO A 627 14.55 -32.86 36.19
CA PRO A 627 13.48 -31.87 36.15
C PRO A 627 12.71 -31.79 37.49
N LEU A 628 12.25 -30.60 37.84
CA LEU A 628 11.32 -30.33 38.94
C LEU A 628 9.87 -30.34 38.42
N GLY A 629 9.02 -29.43 38.91
CA GLY A 629 7.67 -29.21 38.37
C GLY A 629 7.66 -28.41 37.07
N TRP A 630 6.52 -28.43 36.39
CA TRP A 630 6.21 -27.46 35.33
C TRP A 630 5.97 -26.08 35.95
N TYR A 631 6.32 -25.01 35.24
CA TYR A 631 5.98 -23.67 35.70
C TYR A 631 4.47 -23.42 35.58
N ASP A 632 3.86 -22.85 36.62
CA ASP A 632 2.49 -22.33 36.55
C ASP A 632 2.52 -20.94 35.88
N CYS A 633 2.10 -20.88 34.62
CA CYS A 633 2.09 -19.65 33.84
C CYS A 633 1.17 -18.55 34.42
N ASP A 634 0.20 -18.90 35.27
CA ASP A 634 -0.71 -17.97 35.93
C ASP A 634 -0.28 -17.58 37.36
N ASN A 635 0.62 -18.36 37.99
CA ASN A 635 1.18 -18.08 39.31
C ASN A 635 2.73 -18.13 39.32
N LEU A 636 3.35 -17.41 38.38
CA LEU A 636 4.79 -17.46 38.16
C LEU A 636 5.64 -17.05 39.38
N ARG A 637 6.68 -17.83 39.61
CA ARG A 637 7.65 -17.64 40.70
C ARG A 637 9.08 -17.70 40.20
N ASN A 638 9.84 -16.66 40.53
CA ASN A 638 11.27 -16.59 40.29
C ASN A 638 12.02 -17.11 41.52
N ASP A 639 12.25 -18.42 41.51
CA ASP A 639 13.00 -19.19 42.52
C ASP A 639 14.49 -19.35 42.16
N SER A 640 15.04 -18.52 41.25
CA SER A 640 16.48 -18.52 40.94
C SER A 640 17.34 -18.07 42.14
N PRO A 641 18.51 -18.70 42.39
CA PRO A 641 19.46 -18.23 43.39
C PRO A 641 20.05 -16.84 43.06
N ASN A 642 19.91 -16.38 41.82
CA ASN A 642 20.40 -15.09 41.34
C ASN A 642 19.30 -14.00 41.30
N ASN A 643 18.10 -14.27 41.83
CA ASN A 643 16.99 -13.31 41.79
C ASN A 643 17.18 -12.17 42.80
N THR A 644 17.36 -10.95 42.31
CA THR A 644 17.43 -9.71 43.11
C THR A 644 16.10 -8.95 43.21
N GLY A 645 15.05 -9.47 42.59
CA GLY A 645 13.72 -8.86 42.53
C GLY A 645 12.68 -9.57 43.37
N ARG A 646 11.42 -9.48 42.90
CA ARG A 646 10.29 -10.15 43.55
C ARG A 646 10.35 -11.65 43.25
N ARG A 647 9.96 -12.44 44.25
CA ARG A 647 9.79 -13.89 44.09
C ARG A 647 8.52 -14.22 43.30
N ASN A 648 7.39 -13.65 43.70
CA ASN A 648 6.13 -13.78 42.96
C ASN A 648 6.12 -12.68 41.89
N ILE A 649 5.97 -13.06 40.62
CA ILE A 649 6.02 -12.14 39.47
C ILE A 649 4.68 -12.15 38.72
N PRO A 650 4.37 -11.15 37.87
CA PRO A 650 3.12 -11.13 37.11
C PRO A 650 2.95 -12.37 36.21
N PRO A 651 1.71 -12.86 36.00
CA PRO A 651 1.44 -14.02 35.15
C PRO A 651 1.86 -13.80 33.69
N ALA A 652 2.21 -14.88 33.01
CA ALA A 652 2.49 -14.86 31.58
C ALA A 652 1.23 -14.57 30.76
N ARG A 653 1.41 -13.88 29.64
CA ARG A 653 0.37 -13.66 28.63
C ARG A 653 0.59 -14.56 27.42
N GLY A 654 -0.50 -14.83 26.71
CA GLY A 654 -0.43 -15.45 25.39
C GLY A 654 0.11 -14.47 24.35
N ASN A 655 0.85 -14.99 23.38
CA ASN A 655 1.41 -14.24 22.26
C ASN A 655 0.60 -14.50 20.98
N ASN A 656 0.47 -13.50 20.12
CA ASN A 656 -0.41 -13.55 18.94
C ASN A 656 0.10 -14.52 17.86
N ILE A 657 1.42 -14.62 17.73
CA ILE A 657 2.09 -15.45 16.74
C ILE A 657 3.26 -16.14 17.45
N TRP A 658 3.39 -17.45 17.29
CA TRP A 658 4.57 -18.23 17.64
C TRP A 658 4.82 -19.29 16.56
N TYR A 659 6.07 -19.65 16.29
CA TYR A 659 6.39 -20.67 15.29
C TYR A 659 7.68 -21.42 15.58
N SER A 660 7.68 -22.69 15.18
CA SER A 660 8.78 -23.64 15.22
C SER A 660 9.28 -23.94 13.80
N PRO A 661 10.42 -24.67 13.63
CA PRO A 661 10.82 -25.17 12.31
C PRO A 661 9.75 -26.06 11.67
N GLN A 662 8.97 -26.76 12.50
CA GLN A 662 7.88 -27.65 12.07
C GLN A 662 6.66 -26.88 11.57
N GLY A 663 6.39 -25.67 12.08
CA GLY A 663 5.30 -24.82 11.62
C GLY A 663 4.81 -23.78 12.62
N GLY A 664 3.80 -23.02 12.21
CA GLY A 664 3.24 -21.89 12.94
C GLY A 664 2.07 -22.24 13.84
N GLY A 665 2.05 -21.60 15.01
CA GLY A 665 1.08 -21.80 16.06
C GLY A 665 0.95 -23.27 16.53
N PRO A 666 2.04 -24.03 16.76
CA PRO A 666 1.92 -25.40 17.28
C PRO A 666 1.22 -25.38 18.65
N ASP A 667 0.11 -26.11 18.73
CA ASP A 667 -0.69 -26.29 19.94
C ASP A 667 -0.95 -27.77 20.17
N TYR A 668 -0.80 -28.24 21.41
CA TYR A 668 -0.93 -29.66 21.77
C TYR A 668 -2.15 -29.89 22.67
N PRO A 669 -2.70 -31.11 22.70
CA PRO A 669 -3.60 -31.54 23.77
C PRO A 669 -3.00 -31.27 25.15
N ARG A 670 -3.84 -30.93 26.13
CA ARG A 670 -3.41 -30.57 27.49
C ARG A 670 -3.97 -31.54 28.51
N TYR A 671 -3.14 -31.94 29.47
CA TYR A 671 -3.50 -32.71 30.66
C TYR A 671 -3.14 -31.87 31.89
N ASP A 672 -4.10 -31.61 32.77
CA ASP A 672 -3.98 -30.70 33.93
C ASP A 672 -3.35 -29.33 33.59
N GLY A 673 -3.70 -28.80 32.41
CA GLY A 673 -3.20 -27.53 31.88
C GLY A 673 -1.86 -27.61 31.14
N VAL A 674 -1.11 -28.71 31.28
CA VAL A 674 0.21 -28.89 30.65
C VAL A 674 0.04 -29.53 29.24
N PRO A 675 0.63 -28.96 28.17
CA PRO A 675 0.61 -29.56 26.84
C PRO A 675 1.39 -30.88 26.78
N THR A 676 1.03 -31.83 25.90
CA THR A 676 1.74 -33.12 25.82
C THR A 676 3.19 -33.01 25.38
N TYR A 677 3.50 -32.05 24.50
CA TYR A 677 4.80 -31.91 23.83
C TYR A 677 5.30 -33.16 23.11
N LYS A 678 4.41 -34.11 22.82
CA LYS A 678 4.71 -35.31 22.03
C LYS A 678 4.61 -34.94 20.55
N ALA A 679 5.70 -35.12 19.82
CA ALA A 679 5.75 -34.85 18.39
C ALA A 679 4.71 -35.70 17.64
N GLY A 680 3.98 -35.07 16.73
CA GLY A 680 2.83 -35.62 16.01
C GLY A 680 1.48 -35.46 16.72
N ASP A 681 1.44 -34.98 17.97
CA ASP A 681 0.19 -34.57 18.63
C ASP A 681 -0.18 -33.10 18.31
N GLU A 682 0.73 -32.30 17.72
CA GLU A 682 0.51 -30.88 17.45
C GLU A 682 -0.52 -30.58 16.35
N ARG A 683 -1.34 -29.56 16.60
CA ARG A 683 -2.09 -28.81 15.58
C ARG A 683 -1.35 -27.51 15.28
N PHE A 684 -1.09 -27.24 14.00
CA PHE A 684 -0.59 -25.93 13.56
C PHE A 684 -1.75 -24.96 13.37
N LEU A 685 -1.84 -23.96 14.25
CA LEU A 685 -2.88 -22.93 14.21
C LEU A 685 -2.60 -21.85 13.15
N LEU A 686 -1.35 -21.69 12.70
CA LEU A 686 -0.92 -20.72 11.68
C LEU A 686 -0.22 -21.44 10.51
N PRO A 687 -0.95 -22.16 9.64
CA PRO A 687 -0.35 -23.04 8.63
C PRO A 687 0.38 -22.31 7.50
N TRP A 688 0.14 -21.01 7.32
CA TRP A 688 0.89 -20.11 6.40
C TRP A 688 2.30 -19.78 6.93
N LEU A 689 2.52 -19.96 8.23
CA LEU A 689 3.77 -19.66 8.91
C LEU A 689 4.59 -20.94 9.05
N LYS A 690 5.71 -21.01 8.34
CA LYS A 690 6.73 -22.07 8.41
C LYS A 690 8.10 -21.39 8.29
N GLY A 691 9.20 -22.13 8.50
CA GLY A 691 10.55 -21.62 8.15
C GLY A 691 11.69 -22.20 8.99
N GLY A 692 12.85 -22.37 8.36
CA GLY A 692 14.10 -22.77 9.00
C GLY A 692 15.01 -21.58 9.35
N GLY A 693 15.74 -21.68 10.47
CA GLY A 693 16.67 -20.68 10.99
C GLY A 693 16.10 -19.90 12.18
N GLN A 694 14.88 -19.38 12.04
CA GLN A 694 14.10 -18.69 13.08
C GLN A 694 14.85 -17.53 13.74
N ALA A 695 14.66 -16.35 13.17
CA ALA A 695 15.06 -15.09 13.75
C ALA A 695 14.04 -14.01 13.37
N ALA A 696 12.99 -13.89 14.18
CA ALA A 696 11.88 -12.96 14.02
C ALA A 696 12.36 -11.50 13.91
N MET A 697 11.92 -10.82 12.85
CA MET A 697 12.19 -9.42 12.56
C MET A 697 10.87 -8.68 12.38
N ASN A 698 10.37 -8.12 13.48
CA ASN A 698 9.11 -7.37 13.50
C ASN A 698 9.13 -6.17 12.55
N GLY A 699 7.99 -5.92 11.92
CA GLY A 699 7.79 -4.81 11.00
C GLY A 699 6.72 -3.81 11.43
N PRO A 700 6.47 -2.83 10.55
CA PRO A 700 5.50 -1.78 10.79
C PRO A 700 4.06 -2.27 10.67
N VAL A 701 3.14 -1.54 11.27
CA VAL A 701 1.74 -1.49 10.81
C VAL A 701 1.67 -0.44 9.71
N TYR A 702 1.17 -0.80 8.53
CA TYR A 702 0.94 0.20 7.49
C TYR A 702 -0.26 1.09 7.85
N ARG A 703 -0.12 2.39 7.60
CA ARG A 703 -1.20 3.37 7.79
C ARG A 703 -1.39 4.17 6.51
N PHE A 704 -2.54 3.98 5.86
CA PHE A 704 -2.86 4.70 4.64
C PHE A 704 -3.28 6.13 4.96
N ASP A 705 -2.58 7.11 4.37
CA ASP A 705 -3.02 8.50 4.36
C ASP A 705 -3.50 8.90 2.95
N LYS A 706 -4.79 9.18 2.85
CA LYS A 706 -5.43 9.66 1.61
C LYS A 706 -4.93 11.04 1.18
N ASN A 707 -4.41 11.84 2.11
CA ASN A 707 -3.94 13.20 1.85
C ASN A 707 -2.47 13.20 1.38
N ASN A 708 -1.77 12.07 1.49
CA ASN A 708 -0.40 11.94 1.02
C ASN A 708 -0.38 11.95 -0.53
N PRO A 709 0.20 12.99 -1.17
CA PRO A 709 0.19 13.13 -2.63
C PRO A 709 1.12 12.14 -3.32
N SER A 710 1.97 11.42 -2.57
CA SER A 710 2.92 10.46 -3.11
C SER A 710 2.24 9.40 -3.97
N GLN A 711 2.81 9.19 -5.16
CA GLN A 711 2.41 8.14 -6.10
C GLN A 711 3.12 6.79 -5.82
N THR A 712 4.10 6.77 -4.90
CA THR A 712 4.78 5.54 -4.47
C THR A 712 4.17 4.89 -3.22
N LYS A 713 3.17 5.53 -2.62
CA LYS A 713 2.48 5.02 -1.43
C LYS A 713 1.74 3.72 -1.76
N TRP A 714 1.79 2.77 -0.83
CA TRP A 714 1.05 1.52 -0.98
C TRP A 714 -0.48 1.78 -0.91
N PRO A 715 -1.33 0.96 -1.54
CA PRO A 715 -2.77 1.20 -1.54
C PRO A 715 -3.46 1.05 -0.19
N GLN A 716 -4.69 1.57 -0.09
CA GLN A 716 -5.50 1.55 1.12
C GLN A 716 -5.79 0.13 1.65
N TYR A 717 -5.78 -0.89 0.79
CA TYR A 717 -5.92 -2.31 1.17
C TYR A 717 -5.05 -2.70 2.38
N TRP A 718 -3.82 -2.18 2.46
CA TRP A 718 -2.88 -2.51 3.53
C TRP A 718 -3.13 -1.75 4.86
N ASP A 719 -4.09 -0.82 4.96
CA ASP A 719 -4.28 -0.01 6.17
C ASP A 719 -4.61 -0.87 7.40
N GLY A 720 -3.76 -0.78 8.42
CA GLY A 720 -3.87 -1.57 9.64
C GLY A 720 -3.30 -2.99 9.56
N MET A 721 -2.79 -3.43 8.41
CA MET A 721 -2.04 -4.68 8.32
C MET A 721 -0.65 -4.54 8.96
N TRP A 722 -0.27 -5.55 9.74
CA TRP A 722 1.00 -5.62 10.46
C TRP A 722 1.98 -6.51 9.69
N PHE A 723 3.17 -5.99 9.43
CA PHE A 723 4.20 -6.67 8.66
C PHE A 723 5.05 -7.54 9.59
N VAL A 724 5.07 -8.84 9.34
CA VAL A 724 5.85 -9.83 10.10
C VAL A 724 6.80 -10.58 9.17
N GLY A 725 8.04 -10.76 9.63
CA GLY A 725 9.11 -11.34 8.83
C GLY A 725 10.19 -12.01 9.67
N ASP A 726 11.09 -12.73 9.01
CA ASP A 726 12.26 -13.39 9.59
C ASP A 726 13.52 -12.95 8.82
N PHE A 727 14.70 -13.18 9.40
CA PHE A 727 16.00 -12.81 8.87
C PHE A 727 16.62 -13.81 7.88
N TYR A 728 16.25 -15.10 7.91
CA TYR A 728 16.82 -16.12 7.03
C TYR A 728 16.23 -16.07 5.60
N ASN A 729 16.36 -17.13 4.79
CA ASN A 729 16.10 -17.06 3.33
C ASN A 729 15.44 -18.28 2.69
N GLY A 730 15.09 -19.32 3.46
CA GLY A 730 14.34 -20.47 2.96
C GLY A 730 12.84 -20.18 2.85
N ASP A 731 12.01 -21.12 3.32
CA ASP A 731 10.55 -20.96 3.44
C ASP A 731 10.12 -20.00 4.56
N GLN A 732 10.67 -18.79 4.51
CA GLN A 732 10.49 -17.69 5.45
C GLN A 732 9.02 -17.26 5.63
N PRO A 733 8.63 -16.74 6.80
CA PRO A 733 7.55 -15.78 6.85
C PRO A 733 7.99 -14.44 6.25
N ARG A 734 7.20 -13.94 5.31
CA ARG A 734 7.10 -12.51 4.97
C ARG A 734 5.63 -12.26 4.68
N HIS A 735 4.89 -11.77 5.67
CA HIS A 735 3.45 -11.62 5.57
C HIS A 735 3.00 -10.26 6.10
N ALA A 736 1.93 -9.73 5.52
CA ALA A 736 1.14 -8.68 6.15
C ALA A 736 -0.07 -9.36 6.78
N VAL A 737 -0.27 -9.20 8.08
CA VAL A 737 -1.33 -9.88 8.83
C VAL A 737 -2.36 -8.89 9.35
N LEU A 738 -3.63 -9.25 9.27
CA LEU A 738 -4.71 -8.50 9.88
C LEU A 738 -5.00 -9.09 11.27
N MET A 739 -5.08 -8.21 12.28
CA MET A 739 -5.43 -8.57 13.64
C MET A 739 -6.86 -8.12 13.94
N ASP A 740 -7.63 -8.93 14.67
CA ASP A 740 -8.88 -8.46 15.28
C ASP A 740 -8.56 -7.55 16.50
N PRO A 741 -8.98 -6.27 16.50
CA PRO A 741 -8.72 -5.36 17.62
C PRO A 741 -9.30 -5.82 18.97
N ALA A 742 -10.36 -6.65 18.99
CA ALA A 742 -10.97 -7.12 20.23
C ALA A 742 -10.09 -8.14 20.96
N THR A 743 -9.35 -8.97 20.21
CA THR A 743 -8.53 -10.06 20.75
C THR A 743 -7.02 -9.84 20.65
N ALA A 744 -6.54 -8.90 19.83
CA ALA A 744 -5.12 -8.62 19.61
C ALA A 744 -4.32 -8.43 20.92
N GLY A 745 -4.77 -7.55 21.82
CA GLY A 745 -4.10 -7.30 23.10
C GLY A 745 -4.20 -8.43 24.14
N GLN A 746 -4.77 -9.58 23.77
CA GLN A 746 -5.01 -10.74 24.63
C GLN A 746 -4.32 -12.01 24.12
N GLY A 747 -3.55 -11.92 23.02
CA GLY A 747 -2.92 -13.07 22.36
C GLY A 747 -3.81 -13.75 21.32
N GLY A 748 -4.85 -13.08 20.81
CA GLY A 748 -5.63 -13.57 19.67
C GLY A 748 -4.78 -13.77 18.42
N LEU A 749 -5.08 -14.79 17.63
CA LEU A 749 -4.38 -15.07 16.37
C LEU A 749 -4.71 -14.01 15.29
N PRO A 750 -3.86 -13.84 14.27
CA PRO A 750 -4.24 -13.17 13.04
C PRO A 750 -5.48 -13.79 12.40
N VAL A 751 -6.37 -12.95 11.88
CA VAL A 751 -7.61 -13.36 11.20
C VAL A 751 -7.44 -13.51 9.68
N HIS A 752 -6.37 -12.93 9.13
CA HIS A 752 -5.96 -13.05 7.75
C HIS A 752 -4.44 -12.82 7.60
N ALA A 753 -3.81 -13.44 6.61
CA ALA A 753 -2.40 -13.26 6.27
C ALA A 753 -2.19 -13.20 4.74
N GLU A 754 -1.60 -12.11 4.27
CA GLU A 754 -1.24 -11.87 2.87
C GLU A 754 0.26 -12.13 2.65
N ASN A 755 0.63 -12.78 1.54
CA ASN A 755 1.98 -13.29 1.27
C ASN A 755 2.85 -12.25 0.54
N LEU A 756 3.78 -11.64 1.27
CA LEU A 756 4.63 -10.58 0.76
C LEU A 756 5.83 -11.09 -0.05
N LYS A 757 6.09 -12.40 -0.17
CA LYS A 757 7.32 -12.93 -0.81
C LYS A 757 7.53 -12.44 -2.25
N LYS A 758 6.45 -12.18 -2.99
CA LYS A 758 6.52 -11.65 -4.37
C LYS A 758 6.66 -10.11 -4.42
N ILE A 759 6.28 -9.40 -3.36
CA ILE A 759 6.33 -7.92 -3.23
C ILE A 759 7.65 -7.46 -2.59
N VAL A 760 8.13 -8.19 -1.59
CA VAL A 760 9.38 -7.98 -0.84
C VAL A 760 10.33 -9.17 -1.13
N PRO A 761 10.90 -9.24 -2.35
CA PRO A 761 11.54 -10.45 -2.88
C PRO A 761 12.71 -10.96 -2.03
N ALA A 762 12.64 -12.23 -1.66
CA ALA A 762 13.68 -12.97 -0.98
C ALA A 762 14.55 -13.72 -2.00
N SER A 763 15.62 -13.08 -2.48
CA SER A 763 16.60 -13.71 -3.37
C SER A 763 18.01 -13.20 -3.10
N ASN A 764 19.03 -13.88 -3.65
CA ASN A 764 20.43 -13.47 -3.52
C ASN A 764 20.70 -12.09 -4.12
N ASP A 765 19.93 -11.71 -5.16
CA ASP A 765 20.08 -10.44 -5.88
C ASP A 765 19.14 -9.33 -5.35
N ALA A 766 18.39 -9.60 -4.27
CA ALA A 766 17.38 -8.71 -3.71
C ALA A 766 17.47 -8.59 -2.18
N ILE A 767 16.34 -8.57 -1.48
CA ILE A 767 16.26 -8.46 -0.03
C ILE A 767 16.48 -9.86 0.55
N ARG A 768 17.75 -10.27 0.60
CA ARG A 768 18.17 -11.56 1.15
C ARG A 768 17.81 -11.64 2.63
N ARG A 769 18.66 -11.13 3.53
CA ARG A 769 18.48 -11.22 4.99
C ARG A 769 17.79 -9.98 5.53
N LEU A 770 16.46 -10.05 5.69
CA LEU A 770 15.65 -8.96 6.24
C LEU A 770 16.10 -8.65 7.67
N MET A 771 16.56 -7.43 7.94
CA MET A 771 17.05 -7.04 9.26
C MET A 771 16.19 -5.98 9.93
N ALA A 772 15.72 -4.99 9.18
CA ALA A 772 14.77 -3.98 9.67
C ALA A 772 13.96 -3.44 8.49
N TRP A 773 12.79 -2.89 8.78
CA TRP A 773 11.92 -2.28 7.78
C TRP A 773 10.96 -1.27 8.42
N ARG A 774 10.72 -0.15 7.74
CA ARG A 774 9.80 0.94 8.15
C ARG A 774 9.22 1.62 6.91
N PHE A 775 7.98 2.10 6.99
CA PHE A 775 7.40 2.95 5.95
C PHE A 775 7.91 4.40 6.09
N GLY A 776 8.25 5.02 4.96
CA GLY A 776 8.63 6.44 4.90
C GLY A 776 7.43 7.38 4.72
N PRO A 777 7.62 8.71 4.84
CA PRO A 777 6.57 9.70 4.59
C PRO A 777 6.13 9.75 3.12
N ASP A 778 6.90 9.16 2.21
CA ASP A 778 6.54 8.90 0.80
C ASP A 778 5.62 7.67 0.62
N GLY A 779 5.27 6.99 1.70
CA GLY A 779 4.45 5.79 1.73
C GLY A 779 5.12 4.53 1.16
N ALA A 780 6.43 4.56 0.87
CA ALA A 780 7.18 3.39 0.42
C ALA A 780 7.79 2.64 1.62
N LEU A 781 8.02 1.34 1.46
CA LEU A 781 8.62 0.49 2.50
C LEU A 781 10.15 0.47 2.33
N TYR A 782 10.88 0.99 3.32
CA TYR A 782 12.34 0.91 3.37
C TYR A 782 12.77 -0.32 4.13
N VAL A 783 13.78 -1.03 3.63
CA VAL A 783 14.20 -2.34 4.15
C VAL A 783 15.73 -2.43 4.21
N LEU A 784 16.28 -2.81 5.37
CA LEU A 784 17.68 -3.19 5.52
C LEU A 784 17.87 -4.68 5.21
N ASN A 785 18.72 -4.95 4.23
CA ASN A 785 19.25 -6.26 3.90
C ASN A 785 20.64 -6.43 4.54
N TYR A 786 20.81 -7.45 5.37
CA TYR A 786 22.07 -7.70 6.10
C TYR A 786 23.23 -8.15 5.20
N GLY A 787 22.95 -8.79 4.05
CA GLY A 787 23.99 -9.30 3.13
C GLY A 787 24.31 -10.78 3.34
N ASN A 788 25.58 -11.18 3.18
CA ASN A 788 26.03 -12.57 3.35
C ASN A 788 26.89 -12.78 4.60
N GLY A 789 26.76 -13.99 5.17
CA GLY A 789 27.35 -14.32 6.47
C GLY A 789 26.53 -13.80 7.65
N PHE A 790 26.99 -14.10 8.86
CA PHE A 790 26.54 -13.50 10.11
C PHE A 790 27.79 -12.91 10.78
N PHE A 791 27.67 -11.82 11.53
CA PHE A 791 28.80 -11.03 12.04
C PHE A 791 29.69 -10.52 10.89
N ASN A 792 29.11 -9.96 9.83
CA ASN A 792 29.86 -9.45 8.67
C ASN A 792 29.10 -8.33 7.93
N ALA A 793 29.84 -7.37 7.37
CA ALA A 793 29.37 -6.42 6.36
C ALA A 793 30.01 -6.72 5.00
N ASP A 794 29.23 -6.71 3.91
CA ASP A 794 29.69 -7.09 2.58
C ASP A 794 29.05 -6.27 1.44
N ALA A 795 29.37 -6.63 0.20
CA ALA A 795 28.86 -5.96 -1.00
C ALA A 795 27.34 -6.18 -1.24
N ALA A 796 26.71 -7.17 -0.59
CA ALA A 796 25.28 -7.45 -0.66
C ALA A 796 24.48 -6.75 0.44
N SER A 797 25.11 -6.37 1.57
CA SER A 797 24.55 -5.47 2.57
C SER A 797 23.98 -4.23 1.88
N ALA A 798 22.73 -3.86 2.18
CA ALA A 798 22.05 -2.78 1.46
C ALA A 798 20.83 -2.19 2.18
N LEU A 799 20.57 -0.90 1.91
CA LEU A 799 19.25 -0.31 2.05
C LEU A 799 18.46 -0.49 0.74
N TRP A 800 17.20 -0.93 0.86
CA TRP A 800 16.26 -1.11 -0.24
C TRP A 800 15.01 -0.25 -0.01
N ARG A 801 14.33 0.13 -1.10
CA ARG A 801 13.01 0.78 -1.12
C ARG A 801 12.05 -0.04 -1.97
N VAL A 802 10.95 -0.51 -1.38
CA VAL A 802 9.86 -1.20 -2.05
C VAL A 802 8.70 -0.23 -2.20
N GLN A 803 8.51 0.26 -3.43
CA GLN A 803 7.50 1.24 -3.79
C GLN A 803 6.38 0.59 -4.61
N TYR A 804 5.16 1.10 -4.44
CA TYR A 804 4.06 0.78 -5.34
C TYR A 804 4.21 1.55 -6.66
N VAL A 805 3.84 0.90 -7.76
CA VAL A 805 3.96 1.41 -9.15
C VAL A 805 2.73 1.07 -10.02
N GLY A 806 1.70 0.38 -9.50
CA GLY A 806 0.47 0.06 -10.24
C GLY A 806 -0.44 1.25 -10.56
N GLY A 807 -0.07 2.44 -10.07
CA GLY A 807 -0.85 3.66 -10.18
C GLY A 807 -2.15 3.61 -9.37
N GLU A 808 -2.88 4.72 -9.36
CA GLU A 808 -4.14 4.87 -8.64
C GLU A 808 -5.17 3.76 -8.98
N ALA A 809 -6.05 3.48 -8.02
CA ALA A 809 -7.16 2.52 -8.15
C ALA A 809 -8.00 2.80 -9.41
N THR A 810 -8.50 1.76 -10.08
CA THR A 810 -9.20 1.87 -11.37
C THR A 810 -10.31 2.93 -11.29
N PRO A 811 -10.22 4.03 -12.06
CA PRO A 811 -11.05 5.20 -11.77
C PRO A 811 -12.54 4.92 -11.98
N ALA A 812 -13.40 5.66 -11.27
CA ALA A 812 -14.84 5.69 -11.54
C ALA A 812 -15.12 6.17 -12.98
N PRO A 813 -16.31 5.95 -13.57
CA PRO A 813 -16.70 6.52 -14.87
C PRO A 813 -16.51 8.04 -14.91
N GLU A 814 -16.83 8.69 -13.80
CA GLU A 814 -16.67 10.12 -13.52
C GLU A 814 -15.20 10.60 -13.51
N GLU A 815 -14.25 9.66 -13.39
CA GLU A 815 -12.80 9.89 -13.35
C GLU A 815 -12.07 9.32 -14.59
N LEU A 816 -12.70 8.37 -15.32
CA LEU A 816 -12.19 7.78 -16.56
C LEU A 816 -12.36 8.69 -17.78
N VAL A 817 -13.13 9.78 -17.63
CA VAL A 817 -13.20 10.90 -18.57
C VAL A 817 -13.27 12.18 -17.74
N PRO A 818 -12.59 13.29 -18.12
CA PRO A 818 -12.90 14.60 -17.59
C PRO A 818 -14.34 14.99 -17.98
N GLY A 819 -15.32 14.74 -17.10
CA GLY A 819 -16.73 15.01 -17.42
C GLY A 819 -17.74 14.49 -16.38
N VAL A 820 -18.43 15.44 -15.75
CA VAL A 820 -19.68 15.27 -14.97
C VAL A 820 -20.75 14.52 -15.80
N PRO A 821 -21.72 13.80 -15.18
CA PRO A 821 -22.72 13.02 -15.92
C PRO A 821 -23.44 13.79 -17.04
N GLY A 822 -23.36 13.27 -18.27
CA GLY A 822 -24.06 13.84 -19.42
C GLY A 822 -23.50 13.50 -20.81
N TYR A 823 -22.27 12.96 -20.91
CA TYR A 823 -21.54 12.94 -22.19
C TYR A 823 -21.14 11.58 -22.78
N LYS A 824 -21.21 11.54 -24.11
CA LYS A 824 -21.08 10.37 -24.99
C LYS A 824 -19.62 9.96 -25.18
N ARG A 825 -19.39 8.69 -25.55
CA ARG A 825 -18.07 8.15 -25.94
C ARG A 825 -17.37 9.08 -26.96
N ALA A 826 -16.07 9.28 -26.77
CA ALA A 826 -15.21 9.91 -27.76
C ALA A 826 -15.18 9.06 -29.04
N GLU A 827 -15.55 9.68 -30.16
CA GLU A 827 -15.49 9.11 -31.50
C GLU A 827 -14.06 9.18 -32.03
N LYS A 828 -13.57 8.10 -32.63
CA LYS A 828 -12.32 8.11 -33.38
C LYS A 828 -12.56 8.78 -34.73
N LEU A 829 -11.70 9.71 -35.12
CA LEU A 829 -11.63 10.25 -36.49
C LEU A 829 -10.42 9.67 -37.23
N PHE A 830 -9.34 9.35 -36.51
CA PHE A 830 -8.18 8.66 -37.05
C PHE A 830 -7.39 7.91 -35.96
N ASP A 831 -7.18 6.61 -36.16
CA ASP A 831 -6.44 5.73 -35.24
C ASP A 831 -5.17 5.08 -35.83
N GLY A 832 -4.72 5.54 -37.00
CA GLY A 832 -3.54 5.00 -37.69
C GLY A 832 -3.82 3.87 -38.68
N SER A 833 -5.05 3.37 -38.75
CA SER A 833 -5.42 2.37 -39.76
C SER A 833 -5.72 2.99 -41.13
N LYS A 834 -5.52 2.18 -42.20
CA LYS A 834 -5.95 2.52 -43.57
C LYS A 834 -7.45 2.81 -43.67
N TYR A 835 -8.27 2.11 -42.89
CA TYR A 835 -9.73 2.29 -42.83
C TYR A 835 -10.13 3.70 -42.40
N TRP A 836 -9.51 4.19 -41.32
CA TRP A 836 -9.82 5.54 -40.85
C TRP A 836 -9.15 6.61 -41.71
N PHE A 837 -7.96 6.35 -42.27
CA PHE A 837 -7.33 7.27 -43.22
C PHE A 837 -8.19 7.50 -44.48
N SER A 838 -8.79 6.45 -45.06
CA SER A 838 -9.62 6.56 -46.27
C SER A 838 -10.99 7.24 -46.05
N ARG A 839 -11.28 7.71 -44.83
CA ARG A 839 -12.46 8.54 -44.50
C ARG A 839 -12.16 10.04 -44.51
N TRP A 840 -10.90 10.43 -44.70
CA TRP A 840 -10.51 11.83 -44.89
C TRP A 840 -10.35 12.13 -46.38
N GLU A 841 -10.67 13.36 -46.76
CA GLU A 841 -10.65 13.85 -48.13
C GLU A 841 -9.69 15.05 -48.23
N HIS A 842 -8.89 15.13 -49.29
CA HIS A 842 -7.93 16.22 -49.48
C HIS A 842 -8.38 17.17 -50.60
N VAL A 843 -8.34 18.47 -50.34
CA VAL A 843 -8.65 19.54 -51.30
C VAL A 843 -7.54 20.60 -51.35
N GLY A 844 -7.46 21.34 -52.45
CA GLY A 844 -6.34 22.26 -52.69
C GLY A 844 -5.05 21.54 -53.08
N ALA A 845 -3.91 22.18 -52.86
CA ALA A 845 -2.60 21.65 -53.23
C ALA A 845 -2.01 20.69 -52.18
N GLY A 846 -1.04 19.88 -52.60
CA GLY A 846 -0.35 18.91 -51.75
C GLY A 846 -1.20 17.68 -51.39
N GLY A 847 -0.98 17.15 -50.18
CA GLY A 847 -1.69 15.96 -49.73
C GLY A 847 -1.20 15.49 -48.36
N PHE A 848 -1.70 14.32 -47.94
CA PHE A 848 -1.18 13.57 -46.79
C PHE A 848 -0.85 12.13 -47.19
N THR A 849 0.05 11.51 -46.44
CA THR A 849 0.46 10.10 -46.59
C THR A 849 0.30 9.37 -45.27
N LEU A 850 -0.26 8.16 -45.27
CA LEU A 850 -0.31 7.28 -44.11
C LEU A 850 1.03 6.53 -43.94
N ASN A 851 1.63 6.64 -42.77
CA ASN A 851 2.92 6.02 -42.43
C ASN A 851 2.76 4.64 -41.78
N ALA A 852 3.86 3.88 -41.76
CA ALA A 852 3.93 2.58 -41.09
C ALA A 852 3.78 2.66 -39.56
N ASP A 853 4.04 3.81 -38.93
CA ASP A 853 3.88 4.03 -37.48
C ASP A 853 2.44 4.44 -37.09
N GLY A 854 1.50 4.45 -38.04
CA GLY A 854 0.11 4.87 -37.82
C GLY A 854 -0.10 6.39 -37.72
N SER A 855 0.89 7.21 -38.06
CA SER A 855 0.69 8.65 -38.27
C SER A 855 0.32 8.97 -39.73
N MET A 856 -0.32 10.11 -39.95
CA MET A 856 -0.46 10.72 -41.27
C MET A 856 0.43 11.96 -41.37
N THR A 857 1.20 12.12 -42.45
CA THR A 857 2.13 13.25 -42.64
C THR A 857 1.77 14.08 -43.86
N SER A 858 1.84 15.41 -43.76
CA SER A 858 1.66 16.31 -44.89
C SER A 858 2.77 16.12 -45.94
N LYS A 859 2.44 16.27 -47.23
CA LYS A 859 3.40 16.10 -48.31
C LYS A 859 4.18 17.40 -48.54
N ALA A 860 5.49 17.26 -48.79
CA ALA A 860 6.38 18.36 -49.15
C ALA A 860 6.15 18.86 -50.59
N GLU A 861 4.94 19.35 -50.88
CA GLU A 861 4.50 19.84 -52.19
C GLU A 861 4.17 21.34 -52.15
N PRO A 862 4.37 22.12 -53.23
CA PRO A 862 4.07 23.55 -53.23
C PRO A 862 2.57 23.85 -53.17
N GLY A 863 2.20 24.77 -52.28
CA GLY A 863 0.83 25.32 -52.19
C GLY A 863 0.04 24.80 -50.99
N LEU A 864 -1.04 25.51 -50.68
CA LEU A 864 -1.90 25.25 -49.54
C LEU A 864 -3.02 24.26 -49.91
N GLY A 865 -3.32 23.33 -49.00
CA GLY A 865 -4.46 22.43 -49.08
C GLY A 865 -5.00 22.03 -47.70
N MET A 866 -6.11 21.29 -47.71
CA MET A 866 -6.85 20.89 -46.52
C MET A 866 -7.21 19.41 -46.59
N LEU A 867 -6.76 18.62 -45.62
CA LEU A 867 -7.29 17.28 -45.39
C LEU A 867 -8.42 17.38 -44.36
N TRP A 868 -9.65 17.11 -44.78
CA TRP A 868 -10.84 17.29 -43.95
C TRP A 868 -11.65 15.99 -43.78
N PHE A 869 -12.51 15.97 -42.76
CA PHE A 869 -13.33 14.81 -42.42
C PHE A 869 -14.80 15.02 -42.83
N PRO A 870 -15.23 14.58 -44.03
CA PRO A 870 -16.55 14.90 -44.58
C PRO A 870 -17.75 14.18 -43.92
N ALA A 871 -17.53 13.27 -42.97
CA ALA A 871 -18.58 12.35 -42.54
C ALA A 871 -19.75 13.02 -41.79
N LYS A 872 -19.51 14.13 -41.07
CA LYS A 872 -20.55 14.94 -40.40
C LYS A 872 -20.00 16.26 -39.83
N GLU A 873 -20.92 17.18 -39.56
CA GLU A 873 -20.65 18.37 -38.76
C GLU A 873 -20.66 18.08 -37.24
N TYR A 874 -19.94 18.92 -36.50
CA TYR A 874 -19.89 18.92 -35.04
C TYR A 874 -20.41 20.25 -34.49
N LYS A 875 -21.30 20.17 -33.51
CA LYS A 875 -21.73 21.30 -32.67
C LYS A 875 -20.65 21.56 -31.61
N ASP A 876 -20.99 21.47 -30.34
CA ASP A 876 -20.02 21.65 -29.27
C ASP A 876 -19.17 20.37 -29.12
N PHE A 877 -17.86 20.52 -28.89
CA PHE A 877 -16.92 19.39 -28.84
C PHE A 877 -15.59 19.68 -28.15
N SER A 878 -14.90 18.62 -27.71
CA SER A 878 -13.46 18.54 -27.44
C SER A 878 -12.84 17.64 -28.51
N LEU A 879 -12.06 18.24 -29.41
CA LEU A 879 -11.23 17.55 -30.39
C LEU A 879 -9.86 17.36 -29.77
N LYS A 880 -9.38 16.11 -29.67
CA LYS A 880 -8.04 15.78 -29.21
C LYS A 880 -7.27 15.07 -30.31
N LEU A 881 -6.03 15.47 -30.53
CA LEU A 881 -5.11 14.86 -31.48
C LEU A 881 -3.67 14.95 -30.97
N GLN A 882 -2.77 14.23 -31.63
CA GLN A 882 -1.33 14.41 -31.45
C GLN A 882 -0.70 14.92 -32.74
N TRP A 883 0.24 15.87 -32.64
CA TRP A 883 1.03 16.36 -33.77
C TRP A 883 2.54 16.33 -33.51
N ARG A 884 3.35 16.21 -34.56
CA ARG A 884 4.82 16.20 -34.52
C ARG A 884 5.36 17.01 -35.69
N ASP A 885 6.27 17.95 -35.41
CA ASP A 885 6.97 18.75 -36.41
C ASP A 885 8.10 17.94 -37.04
N ASP A 886 7.93 17.64 -38.33
CA ASP A 886 8.77 16.78 -39.17
C ASP A 886 9.39 17.56 -40.35
N ALA A 887 9.42 18.90 -40.28
CA ALA A 887 10.03 19.74 -41.32
C ALA A 887 11.48 19.30 -41.64
N PRO A 888 11.98 19.48 -42.87
CA PRO A 888 13.37 19.17 -43.19
C PRO A 888 14.37 20.09 -42.48
N GLY A 889 15.59 19.59 -42.22
CA GLY A 889 16.70 20.36 -41.65
C GLY A 889 16.40 20.93 -40.25
N GLU A 890 16.80 22.18 -40.01
CA GLU A 890 16.54 22.91 -38.75
C GLU A 890 15.26 23.76 -38.78
N GLY A 891 14.50 23.75 -39.89
CA GLY A 891 13.24 24.49 -39.99
C GLY A 891 12.15 23.98 -39.04
N ARG A 892 11.09 24.76 -38.83
CA ARG A 892 9.87 24.32 -38.13
C ARG A 892 8.68 24.46 -39.08
N ALA A 893 7.81 23.45 -39.11
CA ALA A 893 6.64 23.45 -39.98
C ALA A 893 5.61 24.53 -39.60
N ASN A 894 4.95 25.09 -40.60
CA ASN A 894 3.70 25.85 -40.48
C ASN A 894 2.50 24.98 -40.84
N SER A 895 1.54 24.86 -39.94
CA SER A 895 0.28 24.17 -40.19
C SER A 895 -0.81 24.73 -39.27
N GLY A 896 -2.02 24.17 -39.38
CA GLY A 896 -3.15 24.56 -38.56
C GLY A 896 -4.18 23.44 -38.48
N VAL A 897 -4.92 23.41 -37.38
CA VAL A 897 -6.11 22.56 -37.21
C VAL A 897 -7.33 23.45 -37.42
N PHE A 898 -8.14 23.11 -38.41
CA PHE A 898 -9.30 23.89 -38.81
C PHE A 898 -10.57 23.32 -38.20
N VAL A 899 -11.41 24.20 -37.68
CA VAL A 899 -12.67 23.83 -37.01
C VAL A 899 -13.81 24.76 -37.41
N ARG A 900 -15.05 24.25 -37.32
CA ARG A 900 -16.31 25.01 -37.48
C ARG A 900 -16.49 25.68 -38.86
N PHE A 901 -15.75 25.24 -39.89
CA PHE A 901 -16.02 25.65 -41.27
C PHE A 901 -17.29 24.97 -41.83
N PRO A 902 -18.00 25.61 -42.77
CA PRO A 902 -19.15 25.02 -43.46
C PRO A 902 -18.70 23.99 -44.50
N TRP A 903 -19.66 23.34 -45.17
CA TRP A 903 -19.38 22.43 -46.28
C TRP A 903 -18.51 23.09 -47.36
N LEU A 904 -17.44 22.42 -47.79
CA LEU A 904 -16.39 23.04 -48.62
C LEU A 904 -16.77 23.28 -50.09
N TYR A 905 -17.71 22.49 -50.63
CA TYR A 905 -18.04 22.53 -52.06
C TYR A 905 -19.23 23.45 -52.37
N GLY A 906 -19.10 24.26 -53.41
CA GLY A 906 -20.20 25.10 -53.91
C GLY A 906 -20.54 26.31 -53.04
N HIS A 907 -19.60 26.79 -52.22
CA HIS A 907 -19.81 27.97 -51.39
C HIS A 907 -20.00 29.24 -52.25
N PRO A 908 -21.03 30.07 -52.02
CA PRO A 908 -21.43 31.13 -52.96
C PRO A 908 -20.40 32.26 -53.12
N ASN A 909 -19.53 32.45 -52.12
CA ASN A 909 -18.58 33.56 -52.03
C ASN A 909 -17.10 33.13 -52.12
N GLU A 910 -16.82 31.84 -52.31
CA GLU A 910 -15.45 31.33 -52.48
C GLU A 910 -15.51 30.00 -53.26
N SER A 911 -14.89 29.95 -54.44
CA SER A 911 -14.97 28.79 -55.33
C SER A 911 -13.92 27.71 -55.06
N ARG A 912 -12.91 28.02 -54.23
CA ARG A 912 -11.81 27.11 -53.88
C ARG A 912 -12.10 26.41 -52.53
N PRO A 913 -12.31 25.07 -52.51
CA PRO A 913 -12.75 24.36 -51.29
C PRO A 913 -11.82 24.56 -50.09
N GLU A 914 -10.50 24.57 -50.29
CA GLU A 914 -9.52 24.80 -49.22
C GLU A 914 -9.61 26.22 -48.64
N TRP A 915 -10.01 27.22 -49.43
CA TRP A 915 -10.24 28.59 -48.97
C TRP A 915 -11.59 28.78 -48.28
N VAL A 916 -12.57 27.90 -48.51
CA VAL A 916 -13.81 27.88 -47.72
C VAL A 916 -13.49 27.54 -46.26
N ALA A 917 -12.61 26.55 -46.02
CA ALA A 917 -12.11 26.24 -44.68
C ALA A 917 -11.41 27.44 -44.02
N ILE A 918 -10.59 28.18 -44.79
CA ILE A 918 -9.82 29.33 -44.29
C ILE A 918 -10.69 30.54 -43.97
N LYS A 919 -11.59 30.93 -44.87
CA LYS A 919 -12.39 32.15 -44.74
C LYS A 919 -13.59 31.99 -43.82
N TYR A 920 -14.12 30.77 -43.67
CA TYR A 920 -15.37 30.51 -42.96
C TYR A 920 -15.21 29.53 -41.79
N GLY A 921 -14.00 29.03 -41.52
CA GLY A 921 -13.64 28.33 -40.27
C GLY A 921 -12.61 29.08 -39.44
N HIS A 922 -12.30 28.55 -38.26
CA HIS A 922 -11.19 29.02 -37.43
C HIS A 922 -9.98 28.09 -37.58
N GLU A 923 -8.83 28.69 -37.83
CA GLU A 923 -7.52 28.04 -37.85
C GLU A 923 -6.88 28.15 -36.47
N LEU A 924 -6.53 27.01 -35.88
CA LEU A 924 -5.79 26.95 -34.63
C LEU A 924 -4.35 26.59 -34.97
N GLN A 925 -3.47 27.59 -34.86
CA GLN A 925 -2.13 27.56 -35.45
C GLN A 925 -1.26 26.46 -34.85
N ILE A 926 -0.40 25.89 -35.68
CA ILE A 926 0.79 25.11 -35.30
C ILE A 926 2.00 25.77 -35.96
N LEU A 927 2.75 26.54 -35.17
CA LEU A 927 3.97 27.21 -35.62
C LEU A 927 4.91 27.51 -34.43
N ASP A 928 6.09 26.87 -34.44
CA ASP A 928 7.09 26.94 -33.37
C ASP A 928 8.43 27.59 -33.80
N ARG A 929 8.52 28.25 -34.97
CA ARG A 929 9.74 28.98 -35.41
C ARG A 929 9.84 30.38 -34.79
N THR A 930 11.08 30.85 -34.62
CA THR A 930 11.43 32.19 -34.12
C THR A 930 11.18 33.30 -35.13
N ASP A 931 11.25 33.00 -36.43
CA ASP A 931 11.00 33.89 -37.56
C ASP A 931 9.60 33.66 -38.17
N GLY A 932 9.34 34.31 -39.31
CA GLY A 932 8.07 34.20 -40.03
C GLY A 932 6.89 34.85 -39.30
N ASP A 933 5.74 34.18 -39.34
CA ASP A 933 4.47 34.72 -38.84
C ASP A 933 4.48 34.99 -37.32
N GLN A 934 3.74 36.02 -36.89
CA GLN A 934 3.60 36.40 -35.49
C GLN A 934 2.73 35.44 -34.68
N TYR A 935 1.75 34.79 -35.31
CA TYR A 935 0.86 33.82 -34.65
C TYR A 935 1.58 32.50 -34.45
N LYS A 936 1.80 32.10 -33.19
CA LYS A 936 2.47 30.83 -32.84
C LYS A 936 1.47 29.77 -32.36
N SER A 937 1.96 28.54 -32.15
CA SER A 937 1.13 27.39 -31.75
C SER A 937 0.16 27.72 -30.62
N GLY A 938 -1.14 27.48 -30.85
CA GLY A 938 -2.22 27.83 -29.91
C GLY A 938 -3.03 29.08 -30.28
N SER A 939 -2.52 29.93 -31.19
CA SER A 939 -3.25 31.11 -31.69
C SER A 939 -4.54 30.73 -32.42
N VAL A 940 -5.56 31.58 -32.34
CA VAL A 940 -6.66 31.58 -33.32
C VAL A 940 -6.26 32.53 -34.45
N TYR A 941 -5.79 31.96 -35.54
CA TYR A 941 -5.01 32.68 -36.55
C TYR A 941 -5.81 33.83 -37.17
N GLY A 942 -5.21 35.01 -37.20
CA GLY A 942 -5.84 36.24 -37.67
C GLY A 942 -6.70 37.00 -36.65
N PHE A 943 -7.02 36.39 -35.50
CA PHE A 943 -7.95 36.98 -34.52
C PHE A 943 -7.36 37.08 -33.11
N ASP A 944 -6.59 36.10 -32.65
CA ASP A 944 -6.09 36.07 -31.28
C ASP A 944 -4.73 35.38 -31.18
N LEU A 945 -3.78 36.06 -30.53
CA LEU A 945 -2.36 35.80 -30.69
C LEU A 945 -1.74 35.14 -29.45
N VAL A 946 -1.13 33.97 -29.66
CA VAL A 946 -0.20 33.33 -28.74
C VAL A 946 1.22 33.65 -29.19
N SER A 947 2.04 34.21 -28.29
CA SER A 947 3.45 34.49 -28.57
C SER A 947 4.31 33.21 -28.52
N LEU A 948 5.53 33.25 -29.06
CA LEU A 948 6.43 32.10 -29.01
C LEU A 948 6.79 31.68 -27.57
N ALA A 949 6.86 32.63 -26.64
CA ALA A 949 7.12 32.36 -25.23
C ALA A 949 5.95 31.61 -24.56
N ASP A 950 4.73 31.90 -25.01
CA ASP A 950 3.50 31.37 -24.41
C ASP A 950 3.09 30.01 -25.02
N ALA A 951 3.42 29.80 -26.30
CA ALA A 951 3.11 28.64 -27.15
C ALA A 951 3.61 27.27 -26.64
N ASN A 952 4.36 27.24 -25.52
CA ASN A 952 4.85 26.03 -24.85
C ASN A 952 5.67 25.13 -25.80
N VAL A 953 6.60 25.75 -26.52
CA VAL A 953 7.42 25.14 -27.58
C VAL A 953 8.17 23.91 -27.06
N THR A 954 8.05 22.79 -27.79
CA THR A 954 8.81 21.56 -27.53
C THR A 954 9.98 21.39 -28.49
N PRO A 955 10.96 20.52 -28.17
CA PRO A 955 11.95 20.07 -29.15
C PRO A 955 11.28 19.54 -30.43
N LYS A 956 11.94 19.74 -31.57
CA LYS A 956 11.50 19.22 -32.87
C LYS A 956 11.44 17.69 -32.84
N GLY A 957 10.57 17.07 -33.65
CA GLY A 957 10.35 15.61 -33.61
C GLY A 957 9.66 15.10 -32.33
N THR A 958 9.21 15.98 -31.42
CA THR A 958 8.42 15.59 -30.24
C THR A 958 6.93 15.53 -30.59
N TRP A 959 6.25 14.45 -30.17
CA TRP A 959 4.79 14.37 -30.21
C TRP A 959 4.17 15.30 -29.16
N ASN A 960 3.25 16.15 -29.60
CA ASN A 960 2.50 17.08 -28.76
C ASN A 960 1.03 16.65 -28.71
N ASP A 961 0.47 16.49 -27.52
CA ASP A 961 -0.98 16.41 -27.34
C ASP A 961 -1.59 17.80 -27.57
N TYR A 962 -2.64 17.88 -28.38
CA TYR A 962 -3.40 19.09 -28.66
C TYR A 962 -4.88 18.85 -28.38
N GLU A 963 -5.50 19.70 -27.58
CA GLU A 963 -6.93 19.66 -27.28
C GLU A 963 -7.57 21.01 -27.63
N ILE A 964 -8.64 20.94 -28.42
CA ILE A 964 -9.40 22.06 -28.93
C ILE A 964 -10.84 21.87 -28.42
N ARG A 965 -11.27 22.73 -27.50
CA ARG A 965 -12.65 22.75 -27.03
C ARG A 965 -13.40 23.87 -27.72
N VAL A 966 -14.58 23.57 -28.25
CA VAL A 966 -15.50 24.56 -28.82
C VAL A 966 -16.87 24.38 -28.19
N VAL A 967 -17.37 25.39 -27.49
CA VAL A 967 -18.70 25.40 -26.86
C VAL A 967 -19.41 26.69 -27.26
N GLY A 968 -20.50 26.59 -28.03
CA GLY A 968 -21.10 27.72 -28.72
C GLY A 968 -20.09 28.41 -29.65
N GLN A 969 -19.72 29.65 -29.31
CA GLN A 969 -18.70 30.45 -30.00
C GLN A 969 -17.43 30.67 -29.14
N HIS A 970 -17.25 29.88 -28.08
CA HIS A 970 -16.09 29.93 -27.18
C HIS A 970 -15.11 28.80 -27.52
N TYR A 971 -13.82 29.13 -27.66
CA TYR A 971 -12.74 28.24 -28.09
C TYR A 971 -11.64 28.22 -27.01
N SER A 972 -11.29 27.05 -26.50
CA SER A 972 -10.16 26.88 -25.55
C SER A 972 -9.15 25.89 -26.13
N ILE A 973 -7.88 26.30 -26.19
CA ILE A 973 -6.81 25.61 -26.91
C ILE A 973 -5.71 25.19 -25.93
N TYR A 974 -5.42 23.89 -25.86
CA TYR A 974 -4.45 23.30 -24.93
C TYR A 974 -3.36 22.52 -25.67
N ARG A 975 -2.12 22.60 -25.17
CA ARG A 975 -0.96 21.81 -25.61
C ARG A 975 -0.34 21.08 -24.42
N ASN A 976 -0.21 19.76 -24.50
CA ASN A 976 0.33 18.91 -23.43
C ASN A 976 -0.34 19.17 -22.06
N GLY A 977 -1.66 19.41 -22.08
CA GLY A 977 -2.48 19.74 -20.90
C GLY A 977 -2.42 21.20 -20.42
N LYS A 978 -1.48 22.03 -20.89
CA LYS A 978 -1.40 23.46 -20.59
C LYS A 978 -2.38 24.24 -21.50
N LEU A 979 -3.25 25.07 -20.92
CA LEU A 979 -4.04 26.06 -21.68
C LEU A 979 -3.08 27.06 -22.32
N LEU A 980 -3.20 27.24 -23.64
CA LEU A 980 -2.42 28.22 -24.42
C LEU A 980 -3.25 29.45 -24.76
N ASN A 981 -4.53 29.25 -25.11
CA ASN A 981 -5.41 30.37 -25.48
C ASN A 981 -6.90 30.10 -25.18
N GLU A 982 -7.66 31.17 -25.02
CA GLU A 982 -9.10 31.18 -24.76
C GLU A 982 -9.77 32.34 -25.50
N PHE A 983 -10.50 32.02 -26.57
CA PHE A 983 -11.02 32.96 -27.55
C PHE A 983 -12.55 32.90 -27.65
N VAL A 984 -13.20 34.07 -27.75
CA VAL A 984 -14.64 34.18 -28.03
C VAL A 984 -14.83 34.78 -29.41
N ASN A 985 -15.43 34.01 -30.32
CA ASN A 985 -15.75 34.43 -31.68
C ASN A 985 -16.96 35.39 -31.69
N ALA A 986 -16.78 36.60 -31.17
CA ALA A 986 -17.77 37.67 -31.22
C ALA A 986 -17.76 38.35 -32.61
N PRO A 987 -18.91 38.67 -33.23
CA PRO A 987 -18.97 39.29 -34.55
C PRO A 987 -18.37 40.70 -34.55
N GLY A 988 -17.85 41.13 -35.70
CA GLY A 988 -17.30 42.47 -35.93
C GLY A 988 -15.78 42.60 -35.79
N GLN A 989 -15.06 41.53 -35.44
CA GLN A 989 -13.60 41.54 -35.45
C GLN A 989 -13.06 41.24 -36.86
N LEU A 990 -12.15 42.09 -37.33
CA LEU A 990 -11.49 41.95 -38.64
C LEU A 990 -10.22 41.11 -38.52
N PHE A 991 -9.91 40.37 -39.59
CA PHE A 991 -8.69 39.57 -39.69
C PHE A 991 -7.44 40.47 -39.65
N SER A 992 -6.42 40.09 -38.88
CA SER A 992 -5.15 40.81 -38.75
C SER A 992 -3.97 39.90 -39.15
N PRO A 993 -3.02 40.32 -40.00
CA PRO A 993 -3.00 41.56 -40.76
C PRO A 993 -4.16 41.63 -41.79
N PRO A 994 -4.68 42.82 -42.12
CA PRO A 994 -5.90 42.97 -42.94
C PRO A 994 -5.89 42.17 -44.25
N ARG A 995 -6.91 41.31 -44.40
CA ARG A 995 -7.23 40.60 -45.66
C ARG A 995 -8.55 41.14 -46.20
N ALA A 996 -8.51 41.77 -47.38
CA ALA A 996 -9.65 42.49 -47.96
C ALA A 996 -10.82 41.58 -48.37
N ASP A 997 -10.58 40.28 -48.54
CA ASP A 997 -11.53 39.25 -48.93
C ASP A 997 -11.85 38.26 -47.81
N ASP A 998 -11.48 38.58 -46.55
CA ASP A 998 -11.81 37.79 -45.36
C ASP A 998 -13.06 38.37 -44.67
N PRO A 999 -14.06 37.54 -44.31
CA PRO A 999 -15.33 38.01 -43.75
C PRO A 999 -15.27 38.29 -42.23
N GLY A 1000 -14.10 38.22 -41.61
CA GLY A 1000 -13.88 38.41 -40.17
C GLY A 1000 -14.58 37.35 -39.31
N THR A 1001 -14.71 37.62 -38.01
CA THR A 1001 -15.45 36.74 -37.09
C THR A 1001 -16.95 36.66 -37.42
N SER A 1002 -17.49 37.70 -38.07
CA SER A 1002 -18.89 37.74 -38.54
C SER A 1002 -19.20 36.64 -39.57
N GLY A 1003 -18.24 36.31 -40.44
CA GLY A 1003 -18.39 35.22 -41.42
C GLY A 1003 -18.27 33.82 -40.83
N ARG A 1004 -17.86 33.69 -39.56
CA ARG A 1004 -17.49 32.41 -38.91
C ARG A 1004 -18.46 32.01 -37.79
N GLN A 1005 -19.67 32.57 -37.77
CA GLN A 1005 -20.68 32.39 -36.71
C GLN A 1005 -21.44 31.05 -36.80
N HIS A 1006 -20.73 29.95 -37.12
CA HIS A 1006 -21.37 28.66 -37.41
C HIS A 1006 -21.75 27.88 -36.13
N PRO A 1007 -23.03 27.46 -35.96
CA PRO A 1007 -23.49 26.69 -34.81
C PRO A 1007 -23.10 25.20 -34.88
N SER A 1008 -22.61 24.75 -36.03
CA SER A 1008 -21.94 23.47 -36.27
C SER A 1008 -21.01 23.60 -37.48
N GLY A 1009 -20.02 22.70 -37.60
CA GLY A 1009 -19.17 22.65 -38.80
C GLY A 1009 -18.17 21.50 -38.79
N PHE A 1010 -17.30 21.48 -39.80
CA PHE A 1010 -16.36 20.39 -40.06
C PHE A 1010 -14.97 20.62 -39.42
N ILE A 1011 -14.08 19.63 -39.61
CA ILE A 1011 -12.74 19.56 -39.05
C ILE A 1011 -11.73 19.24 -40.16
N GLY A 1012 -10.58 19.90 -40.14
CA GLY A 1012 -9.53 19.72 -41.14
C GLY A 1012 -8.12 19.95 -40.59
N LEU A 1013 -7.13 19.50 -41.36
CA LEU A 1013 -5.70 19.58 -41.09
C LEU A 1013 -5.02 20.21 -42.30
N GLN A 1014 -4.22 21.26 -42.08
CA GLN A 1014 -3.63 22.03 -43.17
C GLN A 1014 -2.34 21.38 -43.72
N ASN A 1015 -2.26 21.34 -45.05
CA ASN A 1015 -1.00 21.27 -45.79
C ASN A 1015 -0.60 22.68 -46.22
N HIS A 1016 0.59 23.17 -45.87
CA HIS A 1016 0.96 24.58 -46.10
C HIS A 1016 1.99 24.78 -47.24
N GLY A 1017 3.01 23.91 -47.35
CA GLY A 1017 4.02 24.03 -48.40
C GLY A 1017 5.21 23.05 -48.25
N THR A 1018 6.19 23.17 -49.16
CA THR A 1018 7.31 22.21 -49.30
C THR A 1018 8.21 22.06 -48.08
N GLY A 1019 8.36 23.10 -47.26
CA GLY A 1019 9.12 23.07 -46.01
C GLY A 1019 8.29 22.70 -44.78
N ASP A 1020 6.97 22.59 -44.92
CA ASP A 1020 6.02 22.56 -43.82
C ASP A 1020 5.45 21.15 -43.59
N VAL A 1021 6.36 20.23 -43.27
CA VAL A 1021 6.05 18.80 -43.06
C VAL A 1021 5.65 18.55 -41.59
N ILE A 1022 4.42 18.08 -41.38
CA ILE A 1022 3.85 17.82 -40.06
C ILE A 1022 3.13 16.47 -40.03
N SER A 1023 3.27 15.75 -38.93
CA SER A 1023 2.61 14.47 -38.70
C SER A 1023 1.48 14.58 -37.67
N PHE A 1024 0.37 13.88 -37.89
CA PHE A 1024 -0.77 13.78 -36.98
C PHE A 1024 -1.13 12.32 -36.65
N ARG A 1025 -1.62 12.06 -35.44
CA ARG A 1025 -2.19 10.76 -35.03
C ARG A 1025 -3.21 10.89 -33.89
N ASN A 1026 -3.86 9.78 -33.54
CA ASN A 1026 -4.77 9.68 -32.37
C ASN A 1026 -5.88 10.74 -32.35
N ILE A 1027 -6.46 11.04 -33.52
CA ILE A 1027 -7.49 12.07 -33.68
C ILE A 1027 -8.82 11.51 -33.20
N ARG A 1028 -9.38 12.11 -32.16
CA ARG A 1028 -10.64 11.73 -31.52
C ARG A 1028 -11.44 12.96 -31.13
N ILE A 1029 -12.76 12.86 -31.17
CA ILE A 1029 -13.66 13.95 -30.82
C ILE A 1029 -14.73 13.48 -29.84
N THR A 1030 -14.94 14.26 -28.79
CA THR A 1030 -16.04 14.09 -27.85
C THR A 1030 -17.00 15.26 -28.10
N GLN A 1031 -18.27 15.01 -28.40
CA GLN A 1031 -19.26 16.09 -28.41
C GLN A 1031 -19.41 16.63 -26.97
N LEU A 1032 -19.63 17.94 -26.80
CA LEU A 1032 -19.76 18.66 -25.52
C LEU A 1032 -21.13 19.34 -25.37
#